data_AF-A0A2J7RRV5-F1
#
_entry.id   AF-A0A2J7RRV5-F1
#
_cell.length_a   1.000
_cell.length_b   1.000
_cell.length_c   1.000
_cell.angle_alpha   90.00
_cell.angle_beta   90.00
_cell.angle_gamma   90.00
#
_symmetry.space_group_name_H-M   'P 1'
#
loop_
_entity.id
_entity.type
_entity.pdbx_description
1 polymer ?
#
loop_
_entity_poly.entity_id
_entity_poly.type
_entity_poly.pdbx_seq_one_letter_code
_entity_poly.pdbx_strand_id
1 'polypeptide(L)'
;MPVMHKNVTYNCRVVFYNRKVLLIRPKTKLCEDGNYRESRWFSPWRKERVLEEYYLPRMISAYTGQTVVSFGDGVISTKDTCIGFEICEELWNPQSTHIAMGLDGVELIVNGSGSYMELRKAYVTVDLVKSATLKCGGCYLFSNLRGCDGQRVYFNGCSCIAINGYIVNRSQQFGLQEVEVVVATVDLEDIRAYRNAIRSRSHLAATSPAYPRIQADVSLSAEKGIGLPTCEPIEWLYHSPEEEIALGPACWLWDYLRRSGQGGFFLPLSGGVDSSSVASIVFSMCHLVVDAIQRGDCKVLSDVRRIVCDGEYVPVEPRELCGLLFVTCYMGSENSSQETKKRALSLAEQIGSYHMTISIDVAVSAVLGIFTAMSGLVPRFASRGGSARESLALQNVQARLRMVLAYLFAQLMLWVRKRSGGLLVLGSANVDEALRGYMTKYDCSSADVNPIGGISKTDLRSFLLYAKNKFNLPVLSEILGAPPTAELEPLEGGRLTQTDEEDMGMTYAELSVFGRLRKQNKCGPYSMFCKLIHTWRGDCTPEQVSNKVKHFFRCYAINRHKMTVLTPAYHAESYSPDDNRYDHRPFLYNAQWTWQFRAMDEQLQTVITSGDGHWEEHTNKGLTGHKGPSSVSGSRGSVTGGTPSSSTVSKILKDPHKGVVVPAETPVNDSAMEELEAQTRWHHPSSYNNLVLSAAE
;
A
#
# COMPACT_ATOMS: atom_id res chain seq x y z
N MET A 1 -7.14 17.40 14.07
CA MET A 1 -8.06 18.16 13.20
C MET A 1 -7.29 19.27 12.51
N PRO A 2 -7.71 19.71 11.31
CA PRO A 2 -7.15 20.89 10.66
C PRO A 2 -7.50 22.17 11.46
N VAL A 3 -6.55 23.09 11.61
CA VAL A 3 -6.77 24.41 12.24
C VAL A 3 -6.07 25.48 11.42
N MET A 4 -6.76 26.58 11.14
CA MET A 4 -6.17 27.74 10.45
C MET A 4 -5.77 28.81 11.47
N HIS A 5 -4.48 29.10 11.58
CA HIS A 5 -3.93 30.13 12.46
C HIS A 5 -3.22 31.19 11.62
N LYS A 6 -3.59 32.47 11.80
CA LYS A 6 -3.05 33.60 11.01
C LYS A 6 -3.09 33.33 9.49
N ASN A 7 -4.22 32.82 8.99
CA ASN A 7 -4.44 32.41 7.59
C ASN A 7 -3.54 31.28 7.07
N VAL A 8 -2.90 30.52 7.95
CA VAL A 8 -2.11 29.34 7.58
C VAL A 8 -2.77 28.09 8.15
N THR A 9 -2.98 27.07 7.32
CA THR A 9 -3.65 25.83 7.73
C THR A 9 -2.62 24.82 8.24
N TYR A 10 -2.86 24.26 9.42
CA TYR A 10 -2.00 23.31 10.10
C TYR A 10 -2.75 22.01 10.40
N ASN A 11 -2.05 20.88 10.33
CA ASN A 11 -2.53 19.60 10.88
C ASN A 11 -2.29 19.62 12.39
N CYS A 12 -3.33 19.67 13.22
CA CYS A 12 -3.19 19.89 14.66
C CYS A 12 -3.75 18.77 15.52
N ARG A 13 -3.16 18.61 16.71
CA ARG A 13 -3.79 17.99 17.87
C ARG A 13 -4.42 19.09 18.72
N VAL A 14 -5.66 18.89 19.14
CA VAL A 14 -6.35 19.79 20.06
C VAL A 14 -6.49 19.05 21.38
N VAL A 15 -5.84 19.56 22.42
CA VAL A 15 -5.80 18.97 23.75
C VAL A 15 -6.79 19.73 24.61
N PHE A 16 -7.73 19.02 25.23
CA PHE A 16 -8.75 19.62 26.07
C PHE A 16 -9.03 18.77 27.30
N TYR A 17 -9.45 19.42 28.38
CA TYR A 17 -9.79 18.81 29.65
C TYR A 17 -10.94 19.60 30.29
N ASN A 18 -11.99 18.92 30.78
CA ASN A 18 -13.14 19.52 31.46
C ASN A 18 -13.68 20.81 30.81
N ARG A 19 -14.05 20.71 29.52
CA ARG A 19 -14.58 21.82 28.69
C ARG A 19 -13.61 23.00 28.50
N LYS A 20 -12.31 22.84 28.72
CA LYS A 20 -11.28 23.83 28.41
C LYS A 20 -10.29 23.27 27.41
N VAL A 21 -9.95 24.05 26.39
CA VAL A 21 -8.84 23.74 25.48
C VAL A 21 -7.54 24.18 26.17
N LEU A 22 -6.60 23.25 26.30
CA LEU A 22 -5.31 23.49 26.96
C LEU A 22 -4.24 23.92 25.94
N LEU A 23 -4.17 23.20 24.82
CA LEU A 23 -3.15 23.38 23.79
C LEU A 23 -3.67 22.97 22.43
N ILE A 24 -3.35 23.76 21.40
CA ILE A 24 -3.44 23.34 20.00
C ILE A 24 -2.00 23.13 19.48
N ARG A 25 -1.59 21.87 19.31
CA ARG A 25 -0.25 21.51 18.82
C ARG A 25 -0.29 21.25 17.30
N PRO A 26 0.23 22.16 16.45
CA PRO A 26 0.38 21.92 15.02
C PRO A 26 1.55 20.97 14.73
N LYS A 27 1.42 20.13 13.70
CA LYS A 27 2.46 19.24 13.18
C LYS A 27 3.64 20.05 12.66
N THR A 28 4.84 19.63 13.02
CA THR A 28 6.13 20.27 12.70
C THR A 28 6.80 19.63 11.49
N LYS A 29 6.51 18.35 11.22
CA LYS A 29 7.08 17.57 10.13
C LYS A 29 5.98 16.93 9.31
N LEU A 30 5.85 17.35 8.05
CA LEU A 30 4.84 16.83 7.14
C LEU A 30 5.36 15.62 6.38
N CYS A 31 4.44 14.73 6.02
CA CYS A 31 4.72 13.51 5.25
C CYS A 31 4.45 13.77 3.75
N GLU A 32 5.46 13.47 2.91
CA GLU A 32 5.50 13.84 1.49
C GLU A 32 5.88 12.68 0.55
N ASP A 33 5.98 11.45 1.08
CA ASP A 33 6.40 10.28 0.33
C ASP A 33 5.25 9.30 0.08
N GLY A 34 5.43 8.48 -0.97
CA GLY A 34 4.45 7.46 -1.34
C GLY A 34 3.06 8.02 -1.61
N ASN A 35 2.08 7.63 -0.80
CA ASN A 35 0.70 8.11 -0.92
C ASN A 35 0.47 9.46 -0.19
N TYR A 36 1.39 9.90 0.66
CA TYR A 36 1.25 11.12 1.46
C TYR A 36 1.72 12.37 0.70
N ARG A 37 1.00 13.47 0.90
CA ARG A 37 1.25 14.79 0.27
C ARG A 37 0.70 15.91 1.16
N GLU A 38 1.04 15.88 2.44
CA GLU A 38 0.42 16.78 3.42
C GLU A 38 0.65 18.26 3.09
N SER A 39 1.80 18.62 2.52
CA SER A 39 2.17 19.98 2.09
C SER A 39 1.21 20.59 1.07
N ARG A 40 0.42 19.75 0.37
CA ARG A 40 -0.64 20.22 -0.52
C ARG A 40 -1.71 21.02 0.22
N TRP A 41 -1.96 20.70 1.49
CA TRP A 41 -3.06 21.26 2.29
C TRP A 41 -2.58 21.96 3.57
N PHE A 42 -1.43 21.57 4.10
CA PHE A 42 -0.94 22.01 5.40
C PHE A 42 0.42 22.67 5.29
N SER A 43 0.71 23.57 6.23
CA SER A 43 2.05 24.06 6.50
C SER A 43 2.62 23.40 7.76
N PRO A 44 3.92 23.06 7.79
CA PRO A 44 4.58 22.65 9.02
C PRO A 44 4.72 23.85 9.97
N TRP A 45 4.55 23.61 11.26
CA TRP A 45 4.95 24.58 12.27
C TRP A 45 6.48 24.63 12.38
N ARG A 46 7.06 25.81 12.13
CA ARG A 46 8.52 26.01 12.08
C ARG A 46 9.12 26.68 13.32
N LYS A 47 8.29 27.08 14.29
CA LYS A 47 8.73 27.81 15.48
C LYS A 47 8.91 26.83 16.64
N GLU A 48 10.08 26.18 16.68
CA GLU A 48 10.39 25.19 17.71
C GLU A 48 10.28 25.80 19.10
N ARG A 49 9.58 25.12 20.02
CA ARG A 49 9.41 25.53 21.42
C ARG A 49 8.84 26.94 21.60
N VAL A 50 8.01 27.37 20.67
CA VAL A 50 7.30 28.66 20.72
C VAL A 50 5.80 28.41 20.74
N LEU A 51 5.13 29.15 21.61
CA LEU A 51 3.67 29.26 21.66
C LEU A 51 3.23 30.64 21.18
N GLU A 52 2.09 30.69 20.52
CA GLU A 52 1.36 31.89 20.17
C GLU A 52 -0.07 31.80 20.73
N GLU A 53 -0.73 32.94 20.87
CA GLU A 53 -2.14 32.98 21.19
C GLU A 53 -2.98 32.67 19.94
N TYR A 54 -3.90 31.72 20.08
CA TYR A 54 -4.92 31.42 19.08
C TYR A 54 -6.29 31.85 19.59
N TYR A 55 -6.97 32.70 18.82
CA TYR A 55 -8.32 33.15 19.11
C TYR A 55 -9.32 32.04 18.77
N LEU A 56 -10.03 31.55 19.77
CA LEU A 56 -11.03 30.50 19.58
C LEU A 56 -12.22 31.03 18.77
N PRO A 57 -12.81 30.19 17.89
CA PRO A 57 -14.07 30.53 17.24
C PRO A 57 -15.16 30.83 18.27
N ARG A 58 -16.04 31.80 18.00
CA ARG A 58 -17.13 32.20 18.90
C ARG A 58 -17.95 31.00 19.41
N MET A 59 -18.20 30.02 18.54
CA MET A 59 -18.91 28.79 18.91
C MET A 59 -18.18 28.00 20.01
N ILE A 60 -16.85 27.94 20.00
CA ILE A 60 -16.06 27.25 21.02
C ILE A 60 -15.96 28.12 22.26
N SER A 61 -15.67 29.41 22.11
CA SER A 61 -15.59 30.35 23.23
C SER A 61 -16.87 30.40 24.07
N ALA A 62 -18.04 30.28 23.44
CA ALA A 62 -19.33 30.24 24.15
C ALA A 62 -19.45 29.02 25.10
N TYR A 63 -18.87 27.87 24.74
CA TYR A 63 -18.90 26.66 25.58
C TYR A 63 -17.74 26.58 26.56
N THR A 64 -16.56 27.03 26.16
CA THR A 64 -15.35 26.92 26.99
C THR A 64 -15.17 28.12 27.92
N GLY A 65 -15.79 29.27 27.62
CA GLY A 65 -15.50 30.53 28.30
C GLY A 65 -14.06 31.01 28.09
N GLN A 66 -13.37 30.55 27.04
CA GLN A 66 -12.02 30.97 26.68
C GLN A 66 -12.06 31.81 25.38
N THR A 67 -11.43 32.97 25.40
CA THR A 67 -11.22 33.78 24.18
C THR A 67 -10.00 33.32 23.41
N VAL A 68 -8.93 32.97 24.11
CA VAL A 68 -7.65 32.54 23.53
C VAL A 68 -7.17 31.23 24.15
N VAL A 69 -6.34 30.50 23.41
CA VAL A 69 -5.62 29.31 23.87
C VAL A 69 -4.20 29.28 23.28
N SER A 70 -3.29 28.57 23.94
CA SER A 70 -1.94 28.34 23.45
C SER A 70 -1.95 27.51 22.15
N PHE A 71 -1.22 27.99 21.14
CA PHE A 71 -1.01 27.34 19.85
C PHE A 71 0.47 27.27 19.52
N GLY A 72 1.01 26.08 19.27
CA GLY A 72 2.41 25.89 18.90
C GLY A 72 3.04 24.68 19.57
N ASP A 73 4.36 24.74 19.74
CA ASP A 73 5.17 23.63 20.23
C ASP A 73 5.40 23.73 21.74
N GLY A 74 4.52 23.07 22.51
CA GLY A 74 4.55 23.03 23.97
C GLY A 74 4.05 21.70 24.52
N VAL A 75 4.15 21.53 25.84
CA VAL A 75 3.82 20.29 26.56
C VAL A 75 2.83 20.58 27.70
N ILE A 76 2.09 19.56 28.14
CA ILE A 76 1.15 19.69 29.26
C ILE A 76 1.83 19.17 30.53
N SER A 77 1.94 20.03 31.54
CA SER A 77 2.38 19.65 32.88
C SER A 77 1.14 19.45 33.75
N THR A 78 1.01 18.27 34.32
CA THR A 78 -0.02 17.93 35.30
C THR A 78 0.59 17.95 36.71
N LYS A 79 -0.18 17.61 37.75
CA LYS A 79 0.34 17.54 39.13
C LYS A 79 1.39 16.44 39.32
N ASP A 80 1.27 15.35 38.57
CA ASP A 80 2.04 14.12 38.79
C ASP A 80 2.87 13.69 37.58
N THR A 81 2.65 14.22 36.38
CA THR A 81 3.42 13.89 35.18
C THR A 81 3.44 14.99 34.12
N CYS A 82 4.17 14.77 33.02
CA CYS A 82 4.26 15.67 31.87
C CYS A 82 3.99 14.91 30.55
N ILE A 83 3.14 15.48 29.70
CA ILE A 83 2.63 14.89 28.46
C ILE A 83 3.10 15.72 27.26
N GLY A 84 3.71 15.04 26.29
CA GLY A 84 4.11 15.60 24.99
C GLY A 84 3.32 14.97 23.85
N PHE A 85 3.31 15.66 22.72
CA PHE A 85 2.55 15.25 21.54
C PHE A 85 3.48 15.14 20.34
N GLU A 86 3.54 13.94 19.80
CA GLU A 86 4.20 13.66 18.52
C GLU A 86 3.08 13.37 17.49
N ILE A 87 3.29 13.67 16.21
CA ILE A 87 2.25 13.46 15.20
C ILE A 87 2.82 12.70 14.02
N CYS A 88 2.42 11.44 13.86
CA CYS A 88 2.76 10.59 12.72
C CYS A 88 4.26 10.70 12.38
N GLU A 89 4.61 11.13 11.16
CA GLU A 89 5.95 11.35 10.59
C GLU A 89 7.00 11.97 11.54
N GLU A 90 6.57 12.73 12.55
CA GLU A 90 7.47 13.22 13.58
C GLU A 90 8.27 12.11 14.31
N LEU A 91 7.71 10.90 14.43
CA LEU A 91 8.38 9.70 14.96
C LEU A 91 9.48 9.17 14.02
N TRP A 92 9.19 9.08 12.71
CA TRP A 92 10.07 8.49 11.70
C TRP A 92 11.27 9.36 11.36
N ASN A 93 11.15 10.67 11.60
CA ASN A 93 12.19 11.61 11.24
C ASN A 93 13.47 11.43 12.08
N PRO A 94 14.69 11.56 11.51
CA PRO A 94 15.95 11.33 12.24
C PRO A 94 16.12 12.15 13.53
N GLN A 95 15.54 13.34 13.58
CA GLN A 95 15.53 14.20 14.75
C GLN A 95 14.14 14.19 15.41
N SER A 96 13.58 13.01 15.71
CA SER A 96 12.21 12.86 16.22
C SER A 96 11.92 13.78 17.41
N THR A 97 10.69 14.28 17.49
CA THR A 97 10.31 15.29 18.50
C THR A 97 10.32 14.74 19.93
N HIS A 98 10.05 13.44 20.10
CA HIS A 98 10.11 12.75 21.38
C HIS A 98 11.51 12.79 22.02
N ILE A 99 12.59 12.96 21.24
CA ILE A 99 13.97 13.03 21.77
C ILE A 99 14.11 14.28 22.65
N ALA A 100 13.77 15.44 22.09
CA ALA A 100 13.85 16.71 22.81
C ALA A 100 12.86 16.76 23.98
N MET A 101 11.63 16.27 23.79
CA MET A 101 10.63 16.16 24.86
C MET A 101 11.10 15.26 25.99
N GLY A 102 11.67 14.09 25.66
CA GLY A 102 12.19 13.14 26.65
C GLY A 102 13.34 13.72 27.46
N LEU A 103 14.22 14.51 26.83
CA LEU A 103 15.31 15.22 27.52
C LEU A 103 14.82 16.33 28.44
N ASP A 104 13.73 17.04 28.08
CA ASP A 104 13.07 18.02 28.97
C ASP A 104 12.28 17.37 30.12
N GLY A 105 12.18 16.04 30.14
CA GLY A 105 11.52 15.29 31.20
C GLY A 105 10.04 15.01 30.95
N VAL A 106 9.55 15.14 29.72
CA VAL A 106 8.22 14.61 29.34
C VAL A 106 8.21 13.10 29.54
N GLU A 107 7.29 12.56 30.32
CA GLU A 107 7.23 11.13 30.68
C GLU A 107 6.31 10.35 29.74
N LEU A 108 5.24 10.98 29.27
CA LEU A 108 4.24 10.39 28.37
C LEU A 108 4.28 11.07 27.01
N ILE A 109 4.47 10.31 25.93
CA ILE A 109 4.40 10.81 24.55
C ILE A 109 3.17 10.23 23.88
N VAL A 110 2.30 11.10 23.38
CA VAL A 110 1.08 10.70 22.66
C VAL A 110 1.27 10.95 21.17
N ASN A 111 1.22 9.88 20.38
CA ASN A 111 1.28 9.95 18.92
C ASN A 111 -0.07 9.62 18.27
N GLY A 112 -0.66 10.61 17.60
CA GLY A 112 -1.80 10.42 16.71
C GLY A 112 -1.35 10.27 15.26
N SER A 113 -1.62 9.12 14.66
CA SER A 113 -1.17 8.72 13.33
C SER A 113 -2.32 8.40 12.37
N GLY A 114 -1.99 8.45 11.08
CA GLY A 114 -2.83 7.99 9.97
C GLY A 114 -1.96 7.18 9.02
N SER A 115 -1.37 6.11 9.53
CA SER A 115 -0.43 5.25 8.80
C SER A 115 -1.17 4.13 8.06
N TYR A 116 -1.03 4.09 6.74
CA TYR A 116 -1.61 3.04 5.91
C TYR A 116 -0.81 1.72 5.98
N MET A 117 -1.47 0.64 5.59
CA MET A 117 -0.91 -0.70 5.48
C MET A 117 0.04 -0.82 4.29
N GLU A 118 1.23 -1.37 4.55
CA GLU A 118 2.11 -1.94 3.52
C GLU A 118 2.40 -3.40 3.89
N LEU A 119 2.31 -4.28 2.90
CA LEU A 119 2.50 -5.72 3.08
C LEU A 119 3.89 -5.99 3.70
N ARG A 120 3.92 -6.78 4.78
CA ARG A 120 5.11 -7.15 5.59
C ARG A 120 5.77 -6.00 6.36
N LYS A 121 5.13 -4.84 6.50
CA LYS A 121 5.76 -3.64 7.09
C LYS A 121 5.21 -3.21 8.44
N ALA A 122 4.30 -3.99 9.04
CA ALA A 122 3.78 -3.71 10.38
C ALA A 122 4.90 -3.53 11.43
N TYR A 123 6.00 -4.28 11.30
CA TYR A 123 7.14 -4.20 12.22
C TYR A 123 7.80 -2.82 12.29
N VAL A 124 7.77 -2.04 11.21
CA VAL A 124 8.46 -0.73 11.14
C VAL A 124 7.95 0.20 12.23
N THR A 125 6.63 0.28 12.41
CA THR A 125 6.01 1.16 13.42
C THR A 125 6.30 0.64 14.82
N VAL A 126 6.18 -0.68 15.03
CA VAL A 126 6.43 -1.33 16.33
C VAL A 126 7.86 -1.09 16.77
N ASP A 127 8.83 -1.30 15.87
CA ASP A 127 10.24 -1.12 16.17
C ASP A 127 10.59 0.35 16.44
N LEU A 128 9.98 1.30 15.73
CA LEU A 128 10.17 2.73 16.01
C LEU A 128 9.63 3.14 17.38
N VAL A 129 8.42 2.71 17.73
CA VAL A 129 7.80 3.00 19.03
C VAL A 129 8.62 2.37 20.18
N LYS A 130 9.04 1.12 20.02
CA LYS A 130 9.96 0.45 20.97
C LYS A 130 11.28 1.21 21.07
N SER A 131 11.89 1.56 19.95
CA SER A 131 13.19 2.27 19.93
C SER A 131 13.11 3.64 20.59
N ALA A 132 12.00 4.37 20.39
CA ALA A 132 11.78 5.68 21.00
C ALA A 132 11.79 5.61 22.53
N THR A 133 11.07 4.64 23.09
CA THR A 133 10.99 4.44 24.55
C THR A 133 12.22 3.76 25.14
N LEU A 134 12.86 2.84 24.40
CA LEU A 134 14.11 2.21 24.80
C LEU A 134 15.23 3.26 24.94
N LYS A 135 15.35 4.16 23.95
CA LYS A 135 16.41 5.17 23.93
C LYS A 135 16.17 6.31 24.92
N CYS A 136 14.94 6.82 25.00
CA CYS A 136 14.63 8.02 25.78
C CYS A 136 14.12 7.71 27.20
N GLY A 137 13.68 6.48 27.46
CA GLY A 137 12.80 6.14 28.58
C GLY A 137 11.43 6.82 28.46
N GLY A 138 10.44 6.32 29.18
CA GLY A 138 9.09 6.88 29.17
C GLY A 138 8.06 5.94 28.56
N CYS A 139 6.82 6.41 28.54
CA CYS A 139 5.69 5.73 27.95
C CYS A 139 5.29 6.40 26.64
N TYR A 140 5.01 5.60 25.62
CA TYR A 140 4.62 6.05 24.30
C TYR A 140 3.28 5.43 23.92
N LEU A 141 2.30 6.28 23.65
CA LEU A 141 0.95 5.89 23.25
C LEU A 141 0.83 6.17 21.74
N PHE A 142 0.87 5.12 20.94
CA PHE A 142 0.66 5.20 19.50
C PHE A 142 -0.80 4.87 19.18
N SER A 143 -1.51 5.81 18.55
CA SER A 143 -2.88 5.63 18.10
C SER A 143 -2.98 5.89 16.61
N ASN A 144 -3.58 4.96 15.88
CA ASN A 144 -3.69 5.02 14.44
C ASN A 144 -5.13 4.79 13.98
N LEU A 145 -5.44 5.28 12.78
CA LEU A 145 -6.66 4.91 12.07
C LEU A 145 -6.67 3.41 11.74
N ARG A 146 -7.86 2.84 11.61
CA ARG A 146 -8.07 1.47 11.14
C ARG A 146 -9.26 1.44 10.17
N GLY A 147 -9.11 0.76 9.04
CA GLY A 147 -10.15 0.71 8.01
C GLY A 147 -9.81 1.50 6.74
N CYS A 148 -10.74 1.57 5.81
CA CYS A 148 -10.72 2.48 4.67
C CYS A 148 -11.34 3.82 5.09
N ASP A 149 -10.84 4.96 4.63
CA ASP A 149 -11.42 6.30 4.90
C ASP A 149 -12.07 6.95 3.65
N GLY A 150 -12.28 6.16 2.59
CA GLY A 150 -12.75 6.66 1.29
C GLY A 150 -11.65 6.70 0.22
N GLN A 151 -10.51 6.06 0.47
CA GLN A 151 -9.39 5.98 -0.47
C GLN A 151 -9.03 4.54 -0.82
N ARG A 152 -7.97 4.39 -1.63
CA ARG A 152 -7.38 3.09 -1.99
C ARG A 152 -6.56 2.44 -0.87
N VAL A 153 -6.21 3.23 0.14
CA VAL A 153 -5.40 2.77 1.27
C VAL A 153 -6.31 2.20 2.36
N TYR A 154 -5.77 1.23 3.08
CA TYR A 154 -6.36 0.74 4.33
C TYR A 154 -5.41 1.11 5.46
N PHE A 155 -5.92 1.76 6.50
CA PHE A 155 -5.13 2.07 7.70
C PHE A 155 -5.01 0.83 8.56
N ASN A 156 -3.78 0.48 8.93
CA ASN A 156 -3.46 -0.83 9.49
C ASN A 156 -3.67 -0.95 11.01
N GLY A 157 -4.35 0.01 11.65
CA GLY A 157 -4.54 -0.02 13.11
C GLY A 157 -3.20 -0.13 13.83
N CYS A 158 -3.01 -1.22 14.58
CA CYS A 158 -1.80 -1.47 15.37
C CYS A 158 -1.51 -0.35 16.39
N SER A 159 -2.56 0.26 16.93
CA SER A 159 -2.42 1.18 18.06
C SER A 159 -1.79 0.42 19.23
N CYS A 160 -0.83 1.01 19.92
CA CYS A 160 -0.09 0.31 20.97
C CYS A 160 0.42 1.25 22.05
N ILE A 161 0.71 0.66 23.20
CA ILE A 161 1.32 1.35 24.34
C ILE A 161 2.66 0.67 24.61
N ALA A 162 3.71 1.48 24.67
CA ALA A 162 5.06 1.03 24.98
C ALA A 162 5.61 1.74 26.22
N ILE A 163 6.43 1.04 27.00
CA ILE A 163 7.16 1.59 28.13
C ILE A 163 8.60 1.08 28.12
N ASN A 164 9.57 1.98 28.18
CA ASN A 164 11.00 1.67 28.33
C ASN A 164 11.54 0.56 27.37
N GLY A 165 11.03 0.50 26.14
CA GLY A 165 11.43 -0.48 25.11
C GLY A 165 10.51 -1.70 24.94
N TYR A 166 9.51 -1.86 25.81
CA TYR A 166 8.57 -2.98 25.78
C TYR A 166 7.17 -2.53 25.34
N ILE A 167 6.50 -3.35 24.54
CA ILE A 167 5.06 -3.17 24.28
C ILE A 167 4.31 -3.81 25.44
N VAL A 168 3.31 -3.11 26.00
CA VAL A 168 2.49 -3.62 27.11
C VAL A 168 1.05 -3.90 26.70
N ASN A 169 0.55 -3.23 25.65
CA ASN A 169 -0.75 -3.53 25.07
C ASN A 169 -0.85 -3.06 23.61
N ARG A 170 -1.71 -3.68 22.81
CA ARG A 170 -1.90 -3.37 21.38
C ARG A 170 -3.32 -3.66 20.89
N SER A 171 -3.69 -2.98 19.81
CA SER A 171 -4.90 -3.21 19.03
C SER A 171 -4.66 -4.22 17.91
N GLN A 172 -5.72 -4.71 17.29
CA GLN A 172 -5.63 -5.51 16.07
C GLN A 172 -5.13 -4.68 14.87
N GLN A 173 -4.53 -5.37 13.90
CA GLN A 173 -4.11 -4.78 12.62
C GLN A 173 -5.30 -4.61 11.65
N PHE A 174 -6.16 -5.62 11.59
CA PHE A 174 -7.36 -5.66 10.74
C PHE A 174 -8.58 -5.98 11.59
N GLY A 175 -9.69 -5.29 11.36
CA GLY A 175 -10.93 -5.56 12.07
C GLY A 175 -12.09 -4.73 11.53
N LEU A 176 -13.31 -5.24 11.71
CA LEU A 176 -14.54 -4.60 11.22
C LEU A 176 -15.13 -3.59 12.22
N GLN A 177 -14.71 -3.64 13.48
CA GLN A 177 -15.21 -2.74 14.52
C GLN A 177 -14.77 -1.31 14.20
N GLU A 178 -15.70 -0.35 14.32
CA GLU A 178 -15.40 1.06 14.07
C GLU A 178 -14.51 1.68 15.15
N VAL A 179 -14.54 1.14 16.37
CA VAL A 179 -13.77 1.64 17.50
C VAL A 179 -13.11 0.47 18.24
N GLU A 180 -11.81 0.59 18.49
CA GLU A 180 -11.04 -0.29 19.36
C GLU A 180 -10.21 0.60 20.29
N VAL A 181 -10.27 0.33 21.60
CA VAL A 181 -9.57 1.12 22.63
C VAL A 181 -8.56 0.24 23.33
N VAL A 182 -7.30 0.69 23.33
CA VAL A 182 -6.20 0.04 24.04
C VAL A 182 -5.91 0.82 25.31
N VAL A 183 -5.82 0.12 26.43
CA VAL A 183 -5.56 0.70 27.75
C VAL A 183 -4.40 -0.02 28.42
N ALA A 184 -3.59 0.68 29.21
CA ALA A 184 -2.57 0.07 30.05
C ALA A 184 -2.43 0.86 31.35
N THR A 185 -2.20 0.13 32.45
CA THR A 185 -1.83 0.70 33.75
C THR A 185 -0.31 0.68 33.84
N VAL A 186 0.30 1.85 34.03
CA VAL A 186 1.76 2.03 34.07
C VAL A 186 2.17 2.75 35.35
N ASP A 187 3.31 2.36 35.92
CA ASP A 187 3.93 3.09 37.03
C ASP A 187 4.87 4.17 36.47
N LEU A 188 4.66 5.42 36.88
CA LEU A 188 5.53 6.53 36.50
C LEU A 188 6.92 6.43 37.14
N GLU A 189 7.04 5.76 38.30
CA GLU A 189 8.32 5.55 38.95
C GLU A 189 9.23 4.61 38.16
N ASP A 190 8.69 3.67 37.39
CA ASP A 190 9.49 2.85 36.47
C ASP A 190 10.16 3.70 35.40
N ILE A 191 9.46 4.73 34.89
CA ILE A 191 10.02 5.69 33.93
C ILE A 191 11.15 6.51 34.58
N ARG A 192 10.90 7.02 35.79
CA ARG A 192 11.85 7.86 36.54
C ARG A 192 13.11 7.07 36.91
N ALA A 193 12.95 5.85 37.40
CA ALA A 193 14.03 4.94 37.75
C ALA A 193 14.85 4.56 36.50
N TYR A 194 14.18 4.15 35.41
CA TYR A 194 14.84 3.80 34.15
C TYR A 194 15.69 4.94 33.61
N ARG A 195 15.15 6.16 33.59
CA ARG A 195 15.85 7.35 33.12
C ARG A 195 17.06 7.72 34.00
N ASN A 196 16.91 7.62 35.32
CA ASN A 196 17.98 7.93 36.27
C ASN A 196 19.08 6.88 36.31
N ALA A 197 18.78 5.62 35.98
CA ALA A 197 19.78 4.56 35.82
C ALA A 197 20.72 4.84 34.64
N ILE A 198 20.23 5.52 33.59
CA ILE A 198 21.03 5.90 32.42
C ILE A 198 21.66 7.29 32.66
N ARG A 199 22.83 7.30 33.30
CA ARG A 199 23.52 8.55 33.70
C ARG A 199 23.92 9.46 32.55
N SER A 200 24.42 8.89 31.45
CA SER A 200 24.82 9.66 30.26
C SER A 200 23.66 10.47 29.67
N ARG A 201 22.46 9.87 29.60
CA ARG A 201 21.22 10.56 29.24
C ARG A 201 20.90 11.69 30.22
N SER A 202 21.00 11.42 31.53
CA SER A 202 20.69 12.40 32.57
C SER A 202 21.58 13.65 32.48
N HIS A 203 22.86 13.49 32.14
CA HIS A 203 23.77 14.62 31.92
C HIS A 203 23.33 15.50 30.73
N LEU A 204 22.88 14.88 29.63
CA LEU A 204 22.38 15.61 28.47
C LEU A 204 21.02 16.29 28.75
N ALA A 205 20.14 15.62 29.52
CA ALA A 205 18.86 16.18 29.93
C ALA A 205 19.05 17.47 30.76
N ALA A 206 20.04 17.49 31.66
CA ALA A 206 20.33 18.64 32.52
C ALA A 206 20.73 19.92 31.77
N THR A 207 21.22 19.81 30.53
CA THR A 207 21.60 20.95 29.69
C THR A 207 20.63 21.21 28.53
N SER A 208 19.57 20.41 28.41
CA SER A 208 18.62 20.54 27.33
C SER A 208 17.73 21.77 27.52
N PRO A 209 17.45 22.56 26.47
CA PRO A 209 16.61 23.74 26.62
C PRO A 209 15.17 23.33 26.95
N ALA A 210 14.45 24.20 27.66
CA ALA A 210 13.12 23.88 28.15
C ALA A 210 12.04 23.92 27.05
N TYR A 211 10.99 23.12 27.22
CA TYR A 211 9.73 23.31 26.48
C TYR A 211 8.80 24.29 27.22
N PRO A 212 8.01 25.11 26.51
CA PRO A 212 6.89 25.83 27.11
C PRO A 212 5.90 24.83 27.73
N ARG A 213 5.56 25.04 29.00
CA ARG A 213 4.67 24.15 29.78
C ARG A 213 3.34 24.81 30.06
N ILE A 214 2.26 24.17 29.62
CA ILE A 214 0.89 24.55 29.98
C ILE A 214 0.54 23.77 31.25
N GLN A 215 0.28 24.49 32.33
CA GLN A 215 -0.11 23.88 33.61
C GLN A 215 -1.58 23.44 33.56
N ALA A 216 -1.83 22.17 33.84
CA ALA A 216 -3.16 21.60 33.97
C ALA A 216 -3.37 21.14 35.41
N ASP A 217 -4.41 21.67 36.06
CA ASP A 217 -4.77 21.35 37.44
C ASP A 217 -5.50 19.99 37.52
N VAL A 218 -4.76 18.91 37.27
CA VAL A 218 -5.24 17.52 37.25
C VAL A 218 -4.12 16.58 37.66
N SER A 219 -4.48 15.47 38.31
CA SER A 219 -3.60 14.31 38.53
C SER A 219 -4.05 13.20 37.59
N LEU A 220 -3.14 12.57 36.85
CA LEU A 220 -3.48 11.43 36.00
C LEU A 220 -3.52 10.11 36.78
N SER A 221 -2.77 10.01 37.87
CA SER A 221 -2.84 8.89 38.81
C SER A 221 -4.04 9.06 39.76
N ALA A 222 -4.71 7.95 40.08
CA ALA A 222 -5.80 7.95 41.05
C ALA A 222 -5.26 7.82 42.48
N GLU A 223 -5.82 8.57 43.44
CA GLU A 223 -5.45 8.45 44.87
C GLU A 223 -5.65 7.04 45.44
N LYS A 224 -6.50 6.21 44.81
CA LYS A 224 -6.76 4.79 45.17
C LYS A 224 -6.02 3.78 44.29
N GLY A 225 -5.02 4.21 43.51
CA GLY A 225 -4.36 3.40 42.48
C GLY A 225 -3.37 2.34 42.98
N ILE A 226 -3.04 2.31 44.29
CA ILE A 226 -2.00 1.43 44.87
C ILE A 226 -2.28 -0.07 44.62
N GLY A 227 -3.56 -0.46 44.47
CA GLY A 227 -3.95 -1.85 44.22
C GLY A 227 -4.15 -2.23 42.75
N LEU A 228 -3.93 -1.31 41.79
CA LEU A 228 -4.10 -1.62 40.37
C LEU A 228 -2.85 -2.34 39.83
N PRO A 229 -2.99 -3.53 39.24
CA PRO A 229 -1.85 -4.23 38.66
C PRO A 229 -1.31 -3.45 37.45
N THR A 230 0.01 -3.33 37.37
CA THR A 230 0.71 -2.82 36.19
C THR A 230 0.62 -3.81 35.04
N CYS A 231 0.59 -3.30 33.81
CA CYS A 231 0.61 -4.16 32.63
C CYS A 231 2.02 -4.70 32.37
N GLU A 232 2.12 -6.02 32.23
CA GLU A 232 3.37 -6.71 31.89
C GLU A 232 3.70 -6.61 30.39
N PRO A 233 4.98 -6.69 30.01
CA PRO A 233 5.40 -6.77 28.62
C PRO A 233 4.73 -7.92 27.84
N ILE A 234 4.33 -7.65 26.60
CA ILE A 234 3.78 -8.64 25.67
C ILE A 234 4.68 -8.84 24.46
N GLU A 235 4.67 -10.05 23.91
CA GLU A 235 5.28 -10.34 22.62
C GLU A 235 4.37 -9.89 21.47
N TRP A 236 4.95 -9.26 20.46
CA TRP A 236 4.21 -8.84 19.27
C TRP A 236 4.14 -9.98 18.25
N LEU A 237 2.98 -10.62 18.15
CA LEU A 237 2.72 -11.60 17.10
C LEU A 237 2.29 -10.90 15.81
N TYR A 238 3.10 -11.03 14.76
CA TYR A 238 2.83 -10.53 13.42
C TYR A 238 2.04 -11.54 12.60
N HIS A 239 1.20 -11.01 11.70
CA HIS A 239 0.55 -11.83 10.69
C HIS A 239 1.55 -12.32 9.64
N SER A 240 1.31 -13.52 9.10
CA SER A 240 2.03 -13.94 7.90
C SER A 240 1.60 -13.09 6.69
N PRO A 241 2.40 -13.02 5.61
CA PRO A 241 2.00 -12.28 4.41
C PRO A 241 0.65 -12.74 3.84
N GLU A 242 0.37 -14.05 3.89
CA GLU A 242 -0.89 -14.64 3.42
C GLU A 242 -2.07 -14.24 4.32
N GLU A 243 -1.86 -14.13 5.63
CA GLU A 243 -2.86 -13.61 6.56
C GLU A 243 -3.14 -12.13 6.33
N GLU A 244 -2.10 -11.31 6.10
CA GLU A 244 -2.26 -9.90 5.75
C GLU A 244 -3.07 -9.73 4.46
N ILE A 245 -2.86 -10.60 3.46
CA ILE A 245 -3.64 -10.63 2.21
C ILE A 245 -5.07 -11.13 2.44
N ALA A 246 -5.27 -12.10 3.33
CA ALA A 246 -6.59 -12.61 3.65
C ALA A 246 -7.45 -11.57 4.39
N LEU A 247 -6.83 -10.73 5.22
CA LEU A 247 -7.53 -9.83 6.14
C LEU A 247 -7.62 -8.38 5.62
N GLY A 248 -6.53 -7.80 5.14
CA GLY A 248 -6.48 -6.38 4.75
C GLY A 248 -7.43 -6.01 3.62
N PRO A 249 -7.25 -6.59 2.42
CA PRO A 249 -8.17 -6.44 1.30
C PRO A 249 -9.63 -6.80 1.64
N ALA A 250 -9.86 -7.79 2.52
CA ALA A 250 -11.20 -8.19 2.93
C ALA A 250 -11.90 -7.10 3.77
N CYS A 251 -11.22 -6.56 4.79
CA CYS A 251 -11.72 -5.43 5.57
C CYS A 251 -11.90 -4.18 4.70
N TRP A 252 -11.02 -3.95 3.74
CA TRP A 252 -11.14 -2.84 2.78
C TRP A 252 -12.39 -2.97 1.90
N LEU A 253 -12.67 -4.16 1.35
CA LEU A 253 -13.89 -4.43 0.59
C LEU A 253 -15.15 -4.27 1.45
N TRP A 254 -15.13 -4.70 2.72
CA TRP A 254 -16.26 -4.49 3.63
C TRP A 254 -16.58 -3.01 3.82
N ASP A 255 -15.56 -2.19 4.10
CA ASP A 255 -15.74 -0.74 4.21
C ASP A 255 -16.22 -0.11 2.91
N TYR A 256 -15.68 -0.53 1.76
CA TYR A 256 -16.14 -0.06 0.45
C TYR A 256 -17.61 -0.38 0.21
N LEU A 257 -18.03 -1.62 0.46
CA LEU A 257 -19.40 -2.07 0.25
C LEU A 257 -20.38 -1.33 1.14
N ARG A 258 -20.15 -1.34 2.45
CA ARG A 258 -21.09 -0.76 3.41
C ARG A 258 -21.23 0.75 3.24
N ARG A 259 -20.19 1.45 2.79
CA ARG A 259 -20.17 2.92 2.64
C ARG A 259 -20.59 3.40 1.25
N SER A 260 -20.41 2.60 0.21
CA SER A 260 -20.84 2.95 -1.17
C SER A 260 -22.35 2.88 -1.38
N GLY A 261 -23.07 2.17 -0.50
CA GLY A 261 -24.51 1.94 -0.65
C GLY A 261 -24.87 0.89 -1.71
N GLN A 262 -23.89 0.13 -2.21
CA GLN A 262 -24.11 -0.94 -3.18
C GLN A 262 -24.62 -2.22 -2.50
N GLY A 263 -25.28 -3.08 -3.30
CA GLY A 263 -25.95 -4.30 -2.82
C GLY A 263 -25.06 -5.55 -2.84
N GLY A 264 -23.82 -5.44 -3.31
CA GLY A 264 -22.86 -6.53 -3.40
C GLY A 264 -21.75 -6.28 -4.42
N PHE A 265 -21.13 -7.37 -4.87
CA PHE A 265 -20.02 -7.41 -5.81
C PHE A 265 -20.35 -8.26 -7.04
N PHE A 266 -19.76 -7.88 -8.18
CA PHE A 266 -19.74 -8.66 -9.41
C PHE A 266 -18.29 -8.96 -9.80
N LEU A 267 -17.95 -10.24 -10.00
CA LEU A 267 -16.62 -10.65 -10.46
C LEU A 267 -16.69 -11.47 -11.77
N PRO A 268 -16.02 -11.02 -12.83
CA PRO A 268 -15.66 -11.87 -13.97
C PRO A 268 -14.69 -12.98 -13.50
N LEU A 269 -15.21 -14.19 -13.27
CA LEU A 269 -14.45 -15.31 -12.72
C LEU A 269 -13.91 -16.18 -13.85
N SER A 270 -12.60 -16.12 -14.09
CA SER A 270 -11.95 -16.83 -15.20
C SER A 270 -11.50 -18.27 -14.87
N GLY A 271 -11.47 -18.65 -13.59
CA GLY A 271 -10.90 -19.94 -13.16
C GLY A 271 -9.36 -19.99 -13.17
N GLY A 272 -8.72 -18.82 -13.30
CA GLY A 272 -7.28 -18.61 -13.10
C GLY A 272 -6.95 -18.11 -11.69
N VAL A 273 -5.65 -17.97 -11.40
CA VAL A 273 -5.14 -17.58 -10.06
C VAL A 273 -5.76 -16.27 -9.58
N ASP A 274 -5.69 -15.20 -10.39
CA ASP A 274 -5.98 -13.85 -9.91
C ASP A 274 -7.45 -13.64 -9.56
N SER A 275 -8.36 -14.05 -10.45
CA SER A 275 -9.81 -13.97 -10.19
C SER A 275 -10.21 -14.88 -9.03
N SER A 276 -9.54 -16.03 -8.86
CA SER A 276 -9.75 -16.92 -7.71
C SER A 276 -9.24 -16.31 -6.40
N SER A 277 -8.17 -15.51 -6.43
CA SER A 277 -7.70 -14.75 -5.26
C SER A 277 -8.71 -13.69 -4.85
N VAL A 278 -9.28 -12.94 -5.80
CA VAL A 278 -10.35 -11.98 -5.52
C VAL A 278 -11.56 -12.68 -4.89
N ALA A 279 -12.00 -13.80 -5.46
CA ALA A 279 -13.10 -14.59 -4.92
C ALA A 279 -12.83 -15.08 -3.49
N SER A 280 -11.60 -15.54 -3.22
CA SER A 280 -11.17 -15.99 -1.88
C SER A 280 -11.11 -14.84 -0.87
N ILE A 281 -10.76 -13.62 -1.29
CA ILE A 281 -10.78 -12.42 -0.44
C ILE A 281 -12.22 -12.02 -0.09
N VAL A 282 -13.15 -12.06 -1.06
CA VAL A 282 -14.59 -11.81 -0.78
C VAL A 282 -15.15 -12.86 0.18
N PHE A 283 -14.71 -14.11 0.06
CA PHE A 283 -15.10 -15.16 0.99
C PHE A 283 -14.51 -14.94 2.39
N SER A 284 -13.24 -14.53 2.49
CA SER A 284 -12.62 -14.09 3.76
C SER A 284 -13.41 -12.95 4.41
N MET A 285 -13.84 -11.95 3.63
CA MET A 285 -14.72 -10.88 4.12
C MET A 285 -16.02 -11.42 4.71
N CYS A 286 -16.67 -12.39 4.06
CA CYS A 286 -17.88 -13.02 4.59
C CYS A 286 -17.62 -13.74 5.92
N HIS A 287 -16.49 -14.44 6.05
CA HIS A 287 -16.06 -15.04 7.32
C HIS A 287 -15.89 -14.00 8.43
N LEU A 288 -15.24 -12.87 8.14
CA LEU A 288 -15.03 -11.79 9.11
C LEU A 288 -16.36 -11.15 9.56
N VAL A 289 -17.29 -10.96 8.63
CA VAL A 289 -18.62 -10.41 8.92
C VAL A 289 -19.41 -11.34 9.83
N VAL A 290 -19.44 -12.63 9.52
CA VAL A 290 -20.13 -13.64 10.34
C VAL A 290 -19.50 -13.73 11.75
N ASP A 291 -18.17 -13.81 11.85
CA ASP A 291 -17.47 -13.84 13.15
C ASP A 291 -17.74 -12.57 13.98
N ALA A 292 -17.74 -11.38 13.36
CA ALA A 292 -18.06 -10.14 14.06
C ALA A 292 -19.49 -10.14 14.62
N ILE A 293 -20.47 -10.62 13.84
CA ILE A 293 -21.87 -10.71 14.26
C ILE A 293 -22.04 -11.75 15.38
N GLN A 294 -21.38 -12.90 15.29
CA GLN A 294 -21.38 -13.92 16.34
C GLN A 294 -20.77 -13.41 17.66
N ARG A 295 -19.80 -12.49 17.58
CA ARG A 295 -19.24 -11.78 18.75
C ARG A 295 -20.10 -10.61 19.25
N GLY A 296 -21.25 -10.37 18.65
CA GLY A 296 -22.22 -9.35 19.10
C GLY A 296 -22.04 -7.96 18.47
N ASP A 297 -21.33 -7.83 17.35
CA ASP A 297 -21.21 -6.54 16.65
C ASP A 297 -22.52 -6.13 15.98
N CYS A 298 -23.30 -5.31 16.70
CA CYS A 298 -24.61 -4.83 16.26
C CYS A 298 -24.52 -3.89 15.04
N LYS A 299 -23.39 -3.19 14.87
CA LYS A 299 -23.20 -2.26 13.75
C LYS A 299 -22.98 -3.05 12.46
N VAL A 300 -22.12 -4.07 12.50
CA VAL A 300 -21.91 -4.98 11.35
C VAL A 300 -23.22 -5.67 10.97
N LEU A 301 -23.99 -6.17 11.95
CA LEU A 301 -25.31 -6.77 11.68
C LEU A 301 -26.28 -5.78 11.00
N SER A 302 -26.36 -4.55 11.50
CA SER A 302 -27.20 -3.51 10.90
C SER A 302 -26.77 -3.17 9.47
N ASP A 303 -25.47 -3.13 9.20
CA ASP A 303 -24.94 -2.88 7.86
C ASP A 303 -25.25 -4.03 6.90
N VAL A 304 -25.10 -5.29 7.33
CA VAL A 304 -25.47 -6.47 6.51
C VAL A 304 -26.96 -6.41 6.16
N ARG A 305 -27.85 -6.25 7.14
CA ARG A 305 -29.31 -6.17 6.94
C ARG A 305 -29.71 -5.11 5.91
N ARG A 306 -29.06 -3.95 5.99
CA ARG A 306 -29.24 -2.87 5.02
C ARG A 306 -28.77 -3.26 3.62
N ILE A 307 -27.58 -3.85 3.49
CA ILE A 307 -27.03 -4.27 2.18
C ILE A 307 -27.90 -5.37 1.54
N VAL A 308 -28.37 -6.34 2.33
CA VAL A 308 -29.22 -7.43 1.82
C VAL A 308 -30.67 -7.01 1.61
N CYS A 309 -31.08 -5.86 2.15
CA CYS A 309 -32.45 -5.35 2.16
C CYS A 309 -33.43 -6.26 2.92
N ASP A 310 -32.98 -6.82 4.03
CA ASP A 310 -33.77 -7.69 4.91
C ASP A 310 -33.43 -7.33 6.37
N GLY A 311 -34.43 -6.78 7.08
CA GLY A 311 -34.28 -6.31 8.46
C GLY A 311 -34.20 -7.42 9.51
N GLU A 312 -34.65 -8.63 9.18
CA GLU A 312 -34.66 -9.78 10.09
C GLU A 312 -33.44 -10.68 9.86
N TYR A 313 -32.78 -10.55 8.71
CA TYR A 313 -31.64 -11.38 8.34
C TYR A 313 -30.52 -11.39 9.40
N VAL A 314 -30.04 -12.59 9.73
CA VAL A 314 -28.86 -12.80 10.57
C VAL A 314 -28.00 -13.86 9.89
N PRO A 315 -26.81 -13.51 9.36
CA PRO A 315 -25.97 -14.48 8.69
C PRO A 315 -25.38 -15.46 9.70
N VAL A 316 -25.56 -16.76 9.45
CA VAL A 316 -24.99 -17.84 10.27
C VAL A 316 -23.76 -18.44 9.59
N GLU A 317 -23.83 -18.63 8.27
CA GLU A 317 -22.80 -19.29 7.48
C GLU A 317 -22.17 -18.34 6.44
N PRO A 318 -20.82 -18.27 6.35
CA PRO A 318 -20.15 -17.40 5.38
C PRO A 318 -20.55 -17.67 3.92
N ARG A 319 -20.82 -18.93 3.57
CA ARG A 319 -21.23 -19.35 2.22
C ARG A 319 -22.59 -18.77 1.83
N GLU A 320 -23.51 -18.72 2.78
CA GLU A 320 -24.86 -18.17 2.57
C GLU A 320 -24.78 -16.65 2.35
N LEU A 321 -24.04 -15.95 3.21
CA LEU A 321 -23.80 -14.51 3.06
C LEU A 321 -23.12 -14.20 1.72
N CYS A 322 -22.15 -15.01 1.31
CA CYS A 322 -21.48 -14.89 0.02
C CYS A 322 -22.48 -14.97 -1.14
N GLY A 323 -23.47 -15.88 -1.12
CA GLY A 323 -24.49 -15.98 -2.18
C GLY A 323 -25.44 -14.78 -2.28
N LEU A 324 -25.59 -14.02 -1.20
CA LEU A 324 -26.35 -12.77 -1.17
C LEU A 324 -25.51 -11.58 -1.64
N LEU A 325 -24.23 -11.53 -1.28
CA LEU A 325 -23.37 -10.38 -1.55
C LEU A 325 -22.55 -10.50 -2.84
N PHE A 326 -22.40 -11.70 -3.40
CA PHE A 326 -21.41 -11.95 -4.44
C PHE A 326 -21.98 -12.68 -5.65
N VAL A 327 -21.88 -12.04 -6.81
CA VAL A 327 -22.20 -12.61 -8.11
C VAL A 327 -20.91 -12.87 -8.88
N THR A 328 -20.72 -14.09 -9.34
CA THR A 328 -19.58 -14.47 -10.19
C THR A 328 -20.06 -14.86 -11.58
N CYS A 329 -19.30 -14.51 -12.61
CA CYS A 329 -19.66 -14.85 -13.99
C CYS A 329 -18.45 -15.37 -14.77
N TYR A 330 -18.52 -16.60 -15.26
CA TYR A 330 -17.59 -17.10 -16.26
C TYR A 330 -18.07 -16.69 -17.66
N MET A 331 -17.19 -16.04 -18.44
CA MET A 331 -17.51 -15.50 -19.77
C MET A 331 -16.63 -16.19 -20.82
N GLY A 332 -17.08 -17.36 -21.26
CA GLY A 332 -16.37 -18.21 -22.21
C GLY A 332 -16.51 -17.73 -23.66
N SER A 333 -15.57 -18.17 -24.48
CA SER A 333 -15.59 -18.05 -25.95
C SER A 333 -15.37 -19.41 -26.59
N GLU A 334 -15.45 -19.50 -27.91
CA GLU A 334 -15.08 -20.69 -28.69
C GLU A 334 -13.65 -21.20 -28.41
N ASN A 335 -12.78 -20.33 -27.90
CA ASN A 335 -11.38 -20.62 -27.57
C ASN A 335 -11.18 -21.12 -26.14
N SER A 336 -12.23 -21.06 -25.30
CA SER A 336 -12.12 -21.34 -23.88
C SER A 336 -12.24 -22.84 -23.56
N SER A 337 -11.41 -23.33 -22.65
CA SER A 337 -11.36 -24.74 -22.27
C SER A 337 -12.51 -25.12 -21.33
N GLN A 338 -12.91 -26.41 -21.33
CA GLN A 338 -13.90 -26.89 -20.37
C GLN A 338 -13.33 -26.92 -18.95
N GLU A 339 -12.01 -27.04 -18.83
CA GLU A 339 -11.27 -27.10 -17.59
C GLU A 339 -11.29 -25.74 -16.85
N THR A 340 -11.07 -24.60 -17.53
CA THR A 340 -11.20 -23.27 -16.89
C THR A 340 -12.62 -23.02 -16.39
N LYS A 341 -13.61 -23.35 -17.22
CA LYS A 341 -15.03 -23.26 -16.86
C LYS A 341 -15.37 -24.10 -15.63
N LYS A 342 -14.91 -25.36 -15.58
CA LYS A 342 -15.14 -26.26 -14.45
C LYS A 342 -14.51 -25.74 -13.16
N ARG A 343 -13.28 -25.21 -13.23
CA ARG A 343 -12.60 -24.62 -12.06
C ARG A 343 -13.35 -23.41 -11.53
N ALA A 344 -13.80 -22.51 -12.40
CA ALA A 344 -14.59 -21.34 -12.02
C ALA A 344 -15.90 -21.73 -11.32
N LEU A 345 -16.64 -22.68 -11.90
CA LEU A 345 -17.88 -23.20 -11.32
C LEU A 345 -17.65 -23.85 -9.94
N SER A 346 -16.67 -24.76 -9.84
CA SER A 346 -16.37 -25.47 -8.60
C SER A 346 -15.93 -24.53 -7.48
N LEU A 347 -15.16 -23.49 -7.78
CA LEU A 347 -14.82 -22.46 -6.79
C LEU A 347 -16.06 -21.67 -6.36
N ALA A 348 -16.89 -21.25 -7.30
CA ALA A 348 -18.11 -20.51 -7.02
C ALA A 348 -19.09 -21.30 -6.13
N GLU A 349 -19.22 -22.61 -6.36
CA GLU A 349 -20.02 -23.53 -5.53
C GLU A 349 -19.43 -23.68 -4.11
N GLN A 350 -18.11 -23.81 -3.99
CA GLN A 350 -17.45 -23.94 -2.69
C GLN A 350 -17.61 -22.69 -1.83
N ILE A 351 -17.42 -21.50 -2.40
CA ILE A 351 -17.61 -20.23 -1.66
C ILE A 351 -19.08 -19.84 -1.49
N GLY A 352 -20.00 -20.43 -2.27
CA GLY A 352 -21.44 -20.15 -2.21
C GLY A 352 -21.91 -18.93 -3.01
N SER A 353 -21.09 -18.38 -3.91
CA SER A 353 -21.48 -17.21 -4.72
C SER A 353 -22.59 -17.54 -5.72
N TYR A 354 -23.39 -16.55 -6.12
CA TYR A 354 -24.35 -16.71 -7.21
C TYR A 354 -23.60 -16.74 -8.56
N HIS A 355 -23.47 -17.92 -9.15
CA HIS A 355 -22.65 -18.13 -10.35
C HIS A 355 -23.46 -18.13 -11.64
N MET A 356 -22.89 -17.51 -12.68
CA MET A 356 -23.40 -17.54 -14.04
C MET A 356 -22.31 -17.99 -15.01
N THR A 357 -22.72 -18.63 -16.10
CA THR A 357 -21.84 -18.92 -17.23
C THR A 357 -22.52 -18.43 -18.50
N ILE A 358 -21.80 -17.62 -19.28
CA ILE A 358 -22.26 -17.09 -20.57
C ILE A 358 -21.22 -17.35 -21.66
N SER A 359 -21.67 -17.41 -22.91
CA SER A 359 -20.80 -17.32 -24.10
C SER A 359 -20.83 -15.90 -24.65
N ILE A 360 -19.67 -15.40 -25.06
CA ILE A 360 -19.53 -14.07 -25.68
C ILE A 360 -19.52 -14.13 -27.22
N ASP A 361 -19.57 -15.32 -27.82
CA ASP A 361 -19.29 -15.55 -29.24
C ASP A 361 -20.28 -14.82 -30.15
N VAL A 362 -21.55 -14.74 -29.75
CA VAL A 362 -22.59 -13.99 -30.48
C VAL A 362 -22.26 -12.50 -30.52
N ALA A 363 -21.83 -11.93 -29.39
CA ALA A 363 -21.46 -10.51 -29.32
C ALA A 363 -20.18 -10.23 -30.13
N VAL A 364 -19.18 -11.11 -30.03
CA VAL A 364 -17.93 -11.01 -30.80
C VAL A 364 -18.25 -11.06 -32.30
N SER A 365 -19.03 -12.06 -32.74
CA SER A 365 -19.42 -12.23 -34.14
C SER A 365 -20.18 -11.03 -34.69
N ALA A 366 -21.08 -10.44 -33.89
CA ALA A 366 -21.81 -9.23 -34.28
C ALA A 366 -20.87 -8.03 -34.50
N VAL A 367 -19.92 -7.80 -33.58
CA VAL A 367 -18.93 -6.71 -33.70
C VAL A 367 -18.02 -6.91 -34.92
N LEU A 368 -17.54 -8.13 -35.14
CA LEU A 368 -16.71 -8.45 -36.31
C LEU A 368 -17.50 -8.38 -37.61
N GLY A 369 -18.79 -8.72 -37.58
CA GLY A 369 -19.71 -8.57 -38.71
C GLY A 369 -19.86 -7.11 -39.14
N ILE A 370 -20.01 -6.19 -38.18
CA ILE A 370 -20.05 -4.74 -38.47
C ILE A 370 -18.74 -4.28 -39.13
N PHE A 371 -17.58 -4.68 -38.58
CA PHE A 371 -16.28 -4.32 -39.15
C PHE A 371 -16.11 -4.88 -40.58
N THR A 372 -16.51 -6.13 -40.80
CA THR A 372 -16.44 -6.81 -42.10
C THR A 372 -17.34 -6.12 -43.12
N ALA A 373 -18.58 -5.78 -42.74
CA ALA A 373 -19.53 -5.10 -43.61
C ALA A 373 -19.02 -3.70 -44.04
N MET A 374 -18.33 -3.00 -43.16
CA MET A 374 -17.80 -1.65 -43.45
C MET A 374 -16.47 -1.65 -44.21
N SER A 375 -15.57 -2.59 -43.92
CA SER A 375 -14.21 -2.60 -44.48
C SER A 375 -14.02 -3.55 -45.66
N GLY A 376 -14.90 -4.54 -45.82
CA GLY A 376 -14.73 -5.65 -46.75
C GLY A 376 -13.64 -6.66 -46.36
N LEU A 377 -13.00 -6.49 -45.19
CA LEU A 377 -11.90 -7.33 -44.72
C LEU A 377 -12.33 -8.16 -43.50
N VAL A 378 -11.86 -9.41 -43.45
CA VAL A 378 -12.11 -10.33 -42.32
C VAL A 378 -10.79 -10.56 -41.57
N PRO A 379 -10.63 -10.03 -40.35
CA PRO A 379 -9.42 -10.24 -39.56
C PRO A 379 -9.30 -11.72 -39.15
N ARG A 380 -8.07 -12.24 -39.09
CA ARG A 380 -7.78 -13.64 -38.72
C ARG A 380 -6.82 -13.73 -37.53
N PHE A 381 -6.93 -14.80 -36.75
CA PHE A 381 -5.94 -15.15 -35.74
C PHE A 381 -4.60 -15.56 -36.39
N ALA A 382 -3.49 -15.39 -35.67
CA ALA A 382 -2.16 -15.75 -36.15
C ALA A 382 -2.07 -17.23 -36.54
N SER A 383 -2.64 -18.13 -35.72
CA SER A 383 -2.75 -19.57 -36.01
C SER A 383 -3.56 -19.91 -37.27
N ARG A 384 -4.35 -18.96 -37.79
CA ARG A 384 -5.12 -19.08 -39.02
C ARG A 384 -4.60 -18.17 -40.15
N GLY A 385 -3.33 -17.78 -40.08
CA GLY A 385 -2.63 -17.00 -41.10
C GLY A 385 -2.91 -15.49 -41.09
N GLY A 386 -3.45 -14.95 -40.00
CA GLY A 386 -3.58 -13.50 -39.80
C GLY A 386 -2.28 -12.85 -39.32
N SER A 387 -2.16 -11.52 -39.48
CA SER A 387 -1.02 -10.78 -38.94
C SER A 387 -1.07 -10.64 -37.42
N ALA A 388 0.07 -10.32 -36.78
CA ALA A 388 0.15 -10.06 -35.35
C ALA A 388 -0.82 -8.93 -34.89
N ARG A 389 -1.07 -7.95 -35.77
CA ARG A 389 -2.02 -6.86 -35.51
C ARG A 389 -3.46 -7.38 -35.48
N GLU A 390 -3.84 -8.25 -36.42
CA GLU A 390 -5.17 -8.84 -36.48
C GLU A 390 -5.43 -9.75 -35.28
N SER A 391 -4.48 -10.65 -34.96
CA SER A 391 -4.61 -11.55 -33.80
C SER A 391 -4.82 -10.75 -32.51
N LEU A 392 -3.98 -9.73 -32.28
CA LEU A 392 -4.11 -8.86 -31.11
C LEU A 392 -5.43 -8.08 -31.10
N ALA A 393 -5.93 -7.64 -32.26
CA ALA A 393 -7.22 -6.96 -32.35
C ALA A 393 -8.38 -7.90 -31.97
N LEU A 394 -8.37 -9.14 -32.44
CA LEU A 394 -9.38 -10.16 -32.12
C LEU A 394 -9.38 -10.52 -30.63
N GLN A 395 -8.21 -10.70 -30.02
CA GLN A 395 -8.08 -10.92 -28.58
C GLN A 395 -8.63 -9.72 -27.78
N ASN A 396 -8.27 -8.50 -28.20
CA ASN A 396 -8.74 -7.27 -27.53
C ASN A 396 -10.27 -7.09 -27.62
N VAL A 397 -10.91 -7.45 -28.74
CA VAL A 397 -12.37 -7.36 -28.87
C VAL A 397 -13.06 -8.28 -27.86
N GLN A 398 -12.59 -9.53 -27.75
CA GLN A 398 -13.11 -10.47 -26.75
C GLN A 398 -12.91 -9.93 -25.33
N ALA A 399 -11.74 -9.40 -25.01
CA ALA A 399 -11.42 -8.85 -23.69
C ALA A 399 -12.33 -7.67 -23.32
N ARG A 400 -12.56 -6.73 -24.25
CA ARG A 400 -13.44 -5.56 -24.02
C ARG A 400 -14.92 -5.92 -23.91
N LEU A 401 -15.39 -6.89 -24.70
CA LEU A 401 -16.78 -7.32 -24.62
C LEU A 401 -17.11 -7.98 -23.27
N ARG A 402 -16.15 -8.69 -22.65
CA ARG A 402 -16.32 -9.18 -21.27
C ARG A 402 -16.53 -8.03 -20.27
N MET A 403 -15.82 -6.91 -20.44
CA MET A 403 -16.03 -5.73 -19.59
C MET A 403 -17.43 -5.13 -19.78
N VAL A 404 -17.87 -4.98 -21.03
CA VAL A 404 -19.23 -4.47 -21.33
C VAL A 404 -20.30 -5.34 -20.66
N LEU A 405 -20.17 -6.65 -20.79
CA LEU A 405 -21.09 -7.60 -20.15
C LEU A 405 -21.00 -7.56 -18.63
N ALA A 406 -19.79 -7.46 -18.06
CA ALA A 406 -19.59 -7.36 -16.62
C ALA A 406 -20.38 -6.20 -16.01
N TYR A 407 -20.28 -5.01 -16.61
CA TYR A 407 -21.04 -3.84 -16.16
C TYR A 407 -22.54 -3.96 -16.37
N LEU A 408 -22.99 -4.55 -17.48
CA LEU A 408 -24.41 -4.80 -17.71
C LEU A 408 -25.00 -5.71 -16.62
N PHE A 409 -24.33 -6.82 -16.31
CA PHE A 409 -24.77 -7.72 -15.25
C PHE A 409 -24.65 -7.08 -13.88
N ALA A 410 -23.58 -6.34 -13.59
CA ALA A 410 -23.44 -5.65 -12.31
C ALA A 410 -24.59 -4.66 -12.04
N GLN A 411 -25.08 -3.99 -13.07
CA GLN A 411 -26.20 -3.05 -12.97
C GLN A 411 -27.56 -3.74 -12.84
N LEU A 412 -27.77 -4.90 -13.49
CA LEU A 412 -29.10 -5.50 -13.63
C LEU A 412 -29.32 -6.79 -12.82
N MET A 413 -28.27 -7.43 -12.31
CA MET A 413 -28.43 -8.74 -11.65
C MET A 413 -29.22 -8.69 -10.36
N LEU A 414 -29.11 -7.61 -9.58
CA LEU A 414 -29.96 -7.44 -8.40
C LEU A 414 -31.42 -7.16 -8.80
N TRP A 415 -31.65 -6.40 -9.88
CA TRP A 415 -32.98 -6.20 -10.44
C TRP A 415 -33.64 -7.53 -10.86
N VAL A 416 -32.91 -8.41 -11.56
CA VAL A 416 -33.38 -9.78 -11.91
C VAL A 416 -33.75 -10.56 -10.65
N ARG A 417 -32.98 -10.38 -9.56
CA ARG A 417 -33.20 -11.02 -8.27
C ARG A 417 -34.18 -10.26 -7.35
N LYS A 418 -34.90 -9.26 -7.87
CA LYS A 418 -35.87 -8.43 -7.14
C LYS A 418 -35.28 -7.76 -5.89
N ARG A 419 -34.00 -7.36 -5.95
CA ARG A 419 -33.30 -6.59 -4.93
C ARG A 419 -32.92 -5.23 -5.49
N SER A 420 -33.05 -4.18 -4.68
CA SER A 420 -32.62 -2.84 -5.05
C SER A 420 -31.10 -2.69 -5.04
N GLY A 421 -30.60 -1.69 -5.78
CA GLY A 421 -29.18 -1.36 -5.86
C GLY A 421 -28.45 -2.02 -7.03
N GLY A 422 -27.16 -1.73 -7.15
CA GLY A 422 -26.24 -2.34 -8.10
C GLY A 422 -25.14 -3.14 -7.40
N LEU A 423 -24.26 -3.73 -8.21
CA LEU A 423 -23.07 -4.44 -7.75
C LEU A 423 -21.81 -3.65 -8.14
N LEU A 424 -20.81 -3.64 -7.27
CA LEU A 424 -19.47 -3.14 -7.60
C LEU A 424 -18.74 -4.18 -8.46
N VAL A 425 -18.27 -3.79 -9.64
CA VAL A 425 -17.43 -4.64 -10.49
C VAL A 425 -16.04 -4.74 -9.85
N LEU A 426 -15.59 -5.97 -9.60
CA LEU A 426 -14.26 -6.25 -9.08
C LEU A 426 -13.28 -6.57 -10.20
N GLY A 427 -12.16 -5.84 -10.23
CA GLY A 427 -11.03 -6.11 -11.11
C GLY A 427 -10.10 -7.16 -10.52
N SER A 428 -9.35 -7.85 -11.39
CA SER A 428 -8.42 -8.91 -10.98
C SER A 428 -7.03 -8.79 -11.63
N ALA A 429 -6.61 -7.58 -12.02
CA ALA A 429 -5.23 -7.36 -12.47
C ALA A 429 -4.29 -7.34 -11.25
N ASN A 430 -3.14 -7.99 -11.32
CA ASN A 430 -2.13 -7.93 -10.25
C ASN A 430 -1.09 -6.81 -10.48
N VAL A 431 -0.24 -6.56 -9.49
CA VAL A 431 0.73 -5.44 -9.53
C VAL A 431 1.81 -5.61 -10.60
N ASP A 432 2.22 -6.85 -10.90
CA ASP A 432 3.27 -7.16 -11.85
C ASP A 432 2.79 -6.95 -13.31
N GLU A 433 1.57 -7.41 -13.62
CA GLU A 433 0.90 -7.17 -14.90
C GLU A 433 0.64 -5.70 -15.13
N ALA A 434 0.19 -4.98 -14.10
CA ALA A 434 0.02 -3.54 -14.15
C ALA A 434 1.35 -2.83 -14.45
N LEU A 435 2.44 -3.22 -13.78
CA LEU A 435 3.76 -2.61 -13.96
C LEU A 435 4.29 -2.80 -15.40
N ARG A 436 4.16 -4.00 -15.95
CA ARG A 436 4.51 -4.31 -17.35
C ARG A 436 3.53 -3.60 -18.30
N GLY A 437 2.28 -3.48 -17.90
CA GLY A 437 1.14 -3.12 -18.74
C GLY A 437 0.68 -4.27 -19.63
N TYR A 438 0.79 -5.51 -19.14
CA TYR A 438 0.27 -6.73 -19.76
C TYR A 438 -1.23 -6.87 -19.45
N MET A 439 -2.02 -6.05 -20.14
CA MET A 439 -3.48 -6.03 -20.06
C MET A 439 -4.05 -5.34 -21.30
N THR A 440 -5.30 -5.63 -21.66
CA THR A 440 -5.99 -4.86 -22.69
C THR A 440 -6.56 -3.59 -22.07
N LYS A 441 -6.28 -2.43 -22.69
CA LYS A 441 -6.88 -1.17 -22.20
C LYS A 441 -8.40 -1.25 -22.35
N TYR A 442 -9.12 -1.08 -21.23
CA TYR A 442 -10.57 -1.19 -21.09
C TYR A 442 -11.17 -2.60 -21.24
N ASP A 443 -10.42 -3.65 -20.87
CA ASP A 443 -11.00 -4.97 -20.57
C ASP A 443 -11.42 -5.07 -19.09
N CYS A 444 -11.63 -6.28 -18.57
CA CYS A 444 -11.99 -6.52 -17.17
C CYS A 444 -10.90 -6.12 -16.13
N SER A 445 -9.73 -5.64 -16.57
CA SER A 445 -8.79 -4.92 -15.71
C SER A 445 -9.29 -3.51 -15.35
N SER A 446 -10.23 -2.96 -16.12
CA SER A 446 -11.01 -1.76 -15.83
C SER A 446 -12.34 -2.15 -15.16
N ALA A 447 -12.43 -1.85 -13.87
CA ALA A 447 -13.51 -2.19 -12.96
C ALA A 447 -13.72 -1.02 -11.98
N ASP A 448 -14.60 -1.18 -10.98
CA ASP A 448 -14.85 -0.12 -10.00
C ASP A 448 -13.74 -0.08 -8.94
N VAL A 449 -13.36 -1.26 -8.43
CA VAL A 449 -12.26 -1.45 -7.47
C VAL A 449 -11.52 -2.75 -7.71
N ASN A 450 -10.24 -2.81 -7.34
CA ASN A 450 -9.41 -4.01 -7.48
C ASN A 450 -8.72 -4.34 -6.13
N PRO A 451 -9.13 -5.41 -5.41
CA PRO A 451 -8.56 -5.75 -4.12
C PRO A 451 -7.16 -6.38 -4.21
N ILE A 452 -6.71 -6.81 -5.40
CA ILE A 452 -5.41 -7.47 -5.59
C ILE A 452 -4.41 -6.68 -6.44
N GLY A 453 -4.81 -5.51 -6.98
CA GLY A 453 -3.96 -4.73 -7.89
C GLY A 453 -2.68 -4.16 -7.27
N GLY A 454 -2.57 -4.20 -5.95
CA GLY A 454 -1.34 -3.90 -5.22
C GLY A 454 -0.52 -5.12 -4.80
N ILE A 455 -0.88 -6.35 -5.19
CA ILE A 455 -0.28 -7.62 -4.70
C ILE A 455 0.47 -8.33 -5.84
N SER A 456 1.64 -8.92 -5.53
CA SER A 456 2.47 -9.67 -6.47
C SER A 456 1.84 -11.00 -6.90
N LYS A 457 2.13 -11.46 -8.12
CA LYS A 457 1.66 -12.77 -8.61
C LYS A 457 2.16 -13.91 -7.72
N THR A 458 3.39 -13.81 -7.24
CA THR A 458 3.98 -14.79 -6.32
C THR A 458 3.21 -14.87 -5.01
N ASP A 459 2.81 -13.73 -4.45
CA ASP A 459 2.06 -13.69 -3.21
C ASP A 459 0.62 -14.14 -3.37
N LEU A 460 -0.01 -13.87 -4.52
CA LEU A 460 -1.33 -14.40 -4.82
C LEU A 460 -1.34 -15.93 -4.86
N ARG A 461 -0.28 -16.55 -5.41
CA ARG A 461 -0.13 -18.02 -5.39
C ARG A 461 0.04 -18.55 -3.97
N SER A 462 0.89 -17.93 -3.16
CA SER A 462 1.08 -18.30 -1.74
C SER A 462 -0.21 -18.12 -0.94
N PHE A 463 -0.93 -17.02 -1.17
CA PHE A 463 -2.22 -16.74 -0.55
C PHE A 463 -3.27 -17.81 -0.92
N LEU A 464 -3.37 -18.24 -2.18
CA LEU A 464 -4.32 -19.30 -2.54
C LEU A 464 -4.00 -20.64 -1.87
N LEU A 465 -2.72 -20.96 -1.67
CA LEU A 465 -2.31 -22.14 -0.92
C LEU A 465 -2.74 -22.05 0.55
N TYR A 466 -2.58 -20.88 1.17
CA TYR A 466 -3.11 -20.59 2.50
C TYR A 466 -4.64 -20.68 2.55
N ALA A 467 -5.33 -20.01 1.61
CA ALA A 467 -6.79 -19.95 1.52
C ALA A 467 -7.43 -21.33 1.33
N LYS A 468 -6.78 -22.22 0.56
CA LYS A 468 -7.18 -23.62 0.41
C LYS A 468 -7.39 -24.28 1.77
N ASN A 469 -6.40 -24.16 2.65
CA ASN A 469 -6.42 -24.82 3.95
C ASN A 469 -7.28 -24.04 4.95
N LYS A 470 -7.15 -22.71 4.98
CA LYS A 470 -7.86 -21.83 5.92
C LYS A 470 -9.37 -21.85 5.73
N PHE A 471 -9.83 -21.89 4.48
CA PHE A 471 -11.24 -21.80 4.10
C PHE A 471 -11.80 -23.10 3.53
N ASN A 472 -11.02 -24.20 3.54
CA ASN A 472 -11.40 -25.50 2.99
C ASN A 472 -11.88 -25.43 1.52
N LEU A 473 -11.04 -24.87 0.65
CA LEU A 473 -11.30 -24.67 -0.78
C LEU A 473 -10.41 -25.59 -1.64
N PRO A 474 -10.68 -26.92 -1.73
CA PRO A 474 -9.80 -27.88 -2.39
C PRO A 474 -9.54 -27.59 -3.88
N VAL A 475 -10.49 -26.96 -4.59
CA VAL A 475 -10.33 -26.62 -6.03
C VAL A 475 -9.16 -25.68 -6.29
N LEU A 476 -8.72 -24.91 -5.28
CA LEU A 476 -7.56 -24.04 -5.41
C LEU A 476 -6.28 -24.80 -5.76
N SER A 477 -6.17 -26.10 -5.43
CA SER A 477 -5.05 -26.93 -5.87
C SER A 477 -5.04 -27.16 -7.39
N GLU A 478 -6.20 -27.39 -7.99
CA GLU A 478 -6.33 -27.53 -9.45
C GLU A 478 -6.04 -26.19 -10.15
N ILE A 479 -6.50 -25.08 -9.56
CA ILE A 479 -6.24 -23.73 -10.09
C ILE A 479 -4.74 -23.38 -10.04
N LEU A 480 -4.06 -23.69 -8.94
CA LEU A 480 -2.61 -23.44 -8.78
C LEU A 480 -1.75 -24.32 -9.68
N GLY A 481 -2.20 -25.54 -9.96
CA GLY A 481 -1.53 -26.50 -10.84
C GLY A 481 -1.78 -26.26 -12.33
N ALA A 482 -2.76 -25.44 -12.69
CA ALA A 482 -3.03 -25.11 -14.09
C ALA A 482 -1.96 -24.14 -14.65
N PRO A 483 -1.55 -24.32 -15.92
CA PRO A 483 -0.62 -23.40 -16.57
C PRO A 483 -1.25 -22.00 -16.73
N PRO A 484 -0.51 -20.91 -16.44
CA PRO A 484 -1.00 -19.54 -16.62
C PRO A 484 -1.06 -19.20 -18.11
N THR A 485 -2.26 -18.89 -18.61
CA THR A 485 -2.51 -18.64 -20.02
C THR A 485 -3.80 -17.82 -20.22
N ALA A 486 -3.81 -16.97 -21.23
CA ALA A 486 -5.00 -16.29 -21.72
C ALA A 486 -5.64 -17.11 -22.87
N GLU A 487 -6.78 -17.74 -22.61
CA GLU A 487 -7.55 -18.51 -23.61
C GLU A 487 -8.32 -17.59 -24.58
N LEU A 488 -7.58 -16.74 -25.31
CA LEU A 488 -8.11 -15.75 -26.25
C LEU A 488 -7.79 -16.09 -27.73
N GLU A 489 -6.93 -17.07 -27.97
CA GLU A 489 -6.59 -17.59 -29.29
C GLU A 489 -7.08 -19.03 -29.48
N PRO A 490 -7.34 -19.46 -30.73
CA PRO A 490 -7.72 -20.83 -31.02
C PRO A 490 -6.67 -21.84 -30.54
N LEU A 491 -7.12 -22.88 -29.84
CA LEU A 491 -6.28 -23.99 -29.39
C LEU A 491 -5.76 -24.78 -30.61
N GLU A 492 -4.44 -24.97 -30.72
CA GLU A 492 -3.86 -25.86 -31.74
C GLU A 492 -3.89 -27.30 -31.24
N GLY A 493 -4.70 -28.16 -31.88
CA GLY A 493 -4.82 -29.58 -31.50
C GLY A 493 -5.36 -29.80 -30.08
N GLY A 494 -6.11 -28.84 -29.53
CA GLY A 494 -6.62 -28.88 -28.15
C GLY A 494 -5.58 -28.53 -27.08
N ARG A 495 -4.40 -28.03 -27.48
CA ARG A 495 -3.35 -27.56 -26.56
C ARG A 495 -3.20 -26.04 -26.63
N LEU A 496 -2.83 -25.48 -25.49
CA LEU A 496 -2.54 -24.05 -25.31
C LEU A 496 -1.31 -23.67 -26.13
N THR A 497 -1.40 -22.53 -26.81
CA THR A 497 -0.38 -22.06 -27.75
C THR A 497 0.80 -21.37 -27.04
N GLN A 498 0.56 -20.69 -25.91
CA GLN A 498 1.59 -19.94 -25.18
C GLN A 498 1.18 -19.63 -23.72
N THR A 499 2.16 -19.55 -22.81
CA THR A 499 1.97 -19.08 -21.43
C THR A 499 2.13 -17.56 -21.29
N ASP A 500 1.58 -16.97 -20.23
CA ASP A 500 1.67 -15.52 -19.99
C ASP A 500 3.12 -15.03 -19.88
N GLU A 501 4.01 -15.80 -19.24
CA GLU A 501 5.43 -15.43 -19.07
C GLU A 501 6.20 -15.47 -20.40
N GLU A 502 5.88 -16.43 -21.26
CA GLU A 502 6.45 -16.52 -22.61
C GLU A 502 6.01 -15.34 -23.48
N ASP A 503 4.74 -14.93 -23.42
CA ASP A 503 4.27 -13.76 -24.18
C ASP A 503 4.81 -12.44 -23.62
N MET A 504 4.98 -12.34 -22.29
CA MET A 504 5.64 -11.19 -21.69
C MET A 504 7.14 -11.13 -22.02
N GLY A 505 7.77 -12.28 -22.31
CA GLY A 505 9.22 -12.41 -22.47
C GLY A 505 10.01 -12.22 -21.17
N MET A 506 9.34 -12.45 -20.02
CA MET A 506 9.91 -12.32 -18.68
C MET A 506 9.02 -13.06 -17.68
N THR A 507 9.63 -13.64 -16.65
CA THR A 507 8.88 -14.32 -15.59
C THR A 507 8.29 -13.32 -14.60
N TYR A 508 7.25 -13.73 -13.87
CA TYR A 508 6.70 -12.94 -12.76
C TYR A 508 7.74 -12.70 -11.66
N ALA A 509 8.64 -13.66 -11.44
CA ALA A 509 9.74 -13.51 -10.48
C ALA A 509 10.71 -12.36 -10.89
N GLU A 510 11.06 -12.29 -12.18
CA GLU A 510 11.87 -11.21 -12.74
C GLU A 510 11.13 -9.86 -12.65
N LEU A 511 9.84 -9.82 -12.99
CA LEU A 511 9.00 -8.62 -12.92
C LEU A 511 8.97 -8.01 -11.52
N SER A 512 8.78 -8.85 -10.50
CA SER A 512 8.80 -8.42 -9.11
C SER A 512 10.17 -7.84 -8.70
N VAL A 513 11.28 -8.39 -9.19
CA VAL A 513 12.63 -7.81 -8.98
C VAL A 513 12.76 -6.47 -9.67
N PHE A 514 12.35 -6.35 -10.94
CA PHE A 514 12.37 -5.09 -11.68
C PHE A 514 11.51 -4.01 -10.99
N GLY A 515 10.32 -4.37 -10.51
CA GLY A 515 9.42 -3.50 -9.77
C GLY A 515 10.07 -2.93 -8.51
N ARG A 516 10.64 -3.79 -7.67
CA ARG A 516 11.36 -3.37 -6.45
C ARG A 516 12.56 -2.49 -6.78
N LEU A 517 13.40 -2.89 -7.73
CA LEU A 517 14.57 -2.08 -8.13
C LEU A 517 14.17 -0.70 -8.66
N ARG A 518 13.14 -0.64 -9.50
CA ARG A 518 12.62 0.60 -10.07
C ARG A 518 12.03 1.52 -9.00
N LYS A 519 11.14 1.00 -8.15
CA LYS A 519 10.33 1.84 -7.25
C LYS A 519 10.90 1.96 -5.85
N GLN A 520 11.37 0.90 -5.23
CA GLN A 520 11.95 0.95 -3.89
C GLN A 520 13.38 1.49 -3.95
N ASN A 521 14.25 0.89 -4.77
CA ASN A 521 15.66 1.27 -4.91
C ASN A 521 15.90 2.45 -5.88
N LYS A 522 14.86 2.98 -6.52
CA LYS A 522 14.92 4.16 -7.39
C LYS A 522 15.87 3.99 -8.60
N CYS A 523 16.04 2.77 -9.09
CA CYS A 523 16.91 2.49 -10.23
C CYS A 523 16.25 2.87 -11.57
N GLY A 524 16.94 3.68 -12.38
CA GLY A 524 16.70 3.79 -13.83
C GLY A 524 17.35 2.63 -14.60
N PRO A 525 17.31 2.62 -15.95
CA PRO A 525 17.83 1.50 -16.77
C PRO A 525 19.28 1.16 -16.46
N TYR A 526 20.17 2.16 -16.51
CA TYR A 526 21.60 1.98 -16.26
C TYR A 526 21.89 1.43 -14.86
N SER A 527 21.35 2.06 -13.81
CA SER A 527 21.56 1.61 -12.43
C SER A 527 20.98 0.22 -12.17
N MET A 528 19.86 -0.12 -12.82
CA MET A 528 19.27 -1.46 -12.72
C MET A 528 20.20 -2.51 -13.37
N PHE A 529 20.72 -2.22 -14.55
CA PHE A 529 21.72 -3.06 -15.22
C PHE A 529 22.95 -3.29 -14.33
N CYS A 530 23.60 -2.23 -13.85
CA CYS A 530 24.78 -2.34 -12.99
C CYS A 530 24.52 -3.17 -11.71
N LYS A 531 23.31 -3.13 -11.17
CA LYS A 531 22.97 -3.92 -9.98
C LYS A 531 22.71 -5.40 -10.33
N LEU A 532 22.02 -5.66 -11.43
CA LEU A 532 21.63 -7.01 -11.84
C LEU A 532 22.80 -7.83 -12.39
N ILE A 533 23.80 -7.22 -13.03
CA ILE A 533 25.01 -7.96 -13.45
C ILE A 533 25.72 -8.64 -12.26
N HIS A 534 25.63 -8.05 -11.06
CA HIS A 534 26.18 -8.63 -9.85
C HIS A 534 25.19 -9.58 -9.17
N THR A 535 23.91 -9.20 -9.13
CA THR A 535 22.89 -9.96 -8.38
C THR A 535 22.48 -11.25 -9.09
N TRP A 536 22.49 -11.27 -10.42
CA TRP A 536 22.19 -12.44 -11.26
C TRP A 536 23.46 -13.12 -11.78
N ARG A 537 24.58 -12.91 -11.08
CA ARG A 537 25.84 -13.56 -11.39
C ARG A 537 25.67 -15.08 -11.22
N GLY A 538 25.88 -15.82 -12.32
CA GLY A 538 25.74 -17.28 -12.37
C GLY A 538 24.48 -17.74 -13.10
N ASP A 539 23.40 -16.95 -13.08
CA ASP A 539 22.15 -17.27 -13.78
C ASP A 539 22.04 -16.59 -15.16
N CYS A 540 22.70 -15.45 -15.33
CA CYS A 540 22.69 -14.68 -16.57
C CYS A 540 24.06 -14.10 -16.91
N THR A 541 24.38 -14.04 -18.21
CA THR A 541 25.52 -13.26 -18.70
C THR A 541 25.22 -11.75 -18.64
N PRO A 542 26.24 -10.88 -18.59
CA PRO A 542 26.03 -9.43 -18.64
C PRO A 542 25.19 -8.98 -19.86
N GLU A 543 25.35 -9.63 -21.01
CA GLU A 543 24.55 -9.36 -22.21
C GLU A 543 23.07 -9.73 -22.02
N GLN A 544 22.79 -10.90 -21.44
CA GLN A 544 21.42 -11.32 -21.12
C GLN A 544 20.75 -10.35 -20.13
N VAL A 545 21.48 -9.87 -19.11
CA VAL A 545 20.99 -8.85 -18.18
C VAL A 545 20.67 -7.55 -18.93
N SER A 546 21.56 -7.08 -19.79
CA SER A 546 21.34 -5.88 -20.60
C SER A 546 20.06 -5.99 -21.44
N ASN A 547 19.89 -7.12 -22.14
CA ASN A 547 18.72 -7.38 -22.97
C ASN A 547 17.42 -7.43 -22.15
N LYS A 548 17.41 -8.11 -21.00
CA LYS A 548 16.25 -8.17 -20.09
C LYS A 548 15.87 -6.79 -19.55
N VAL A 549 16.84 -5.98 -19.11
CA VAL A 549 16.59 -4.61 -18.61
C VAL A 549 16.05 -3.72 -19.72
N LYS A 550 16.65 -3.77 -20.93
CA LYS A 550 16.16 -3.01 -22.10
C LYS A 550 14.72 -3.40 -22.45
N HIS A 551 14.42 -4.69 -22.49
CA HIS A 551 13.08 -5.20 -22.77
C HIS A 551 12.06 -4.72 -21.74
N PHE A 552 12.37 -4.81 -20.45
CA PHE A 552 11.52 -4.32 -19.37
C PHE A 552 11.21 -2.82 -19.52
N PHE A 553 12.22 -1.96 -19.65
CA PHE A 553 12.02 -0.51 -19.73
C PHE A 553 11.31 -0.08 -21.02
N ARG A 554 11.52 -0.78 -22.14
CA ARG A 554 10.76 -0.56 -23.38
C ARG A 554 9.28 -0.89 -23.16
N CYS A 555 8.97 -2.07 -22.63
CA CYS A 555 7.60 -2.51 -22.36
C CYS A 555 6.88 -1.59 -21.36
N TYR A 556 7.56 -1.23 -20.26
CA TYR A 556 7.08 -0.27 -19.29
C TYR A 556 6.74 1.08 -19.95
N ALA A 557 7.65 1.62 -20.78
CA ALA A 557 7.46 2.91 -21.43
C ALA A 557 6.27 2.94 -22.40
N ILE A 558 6.16 1.95 -23.30
CA ILE A 558 5.08 1.93 -24.30
C ILE A 558 3.71 1.69 -23.67
N ASN A 559 3.64 0.97 -22.54
CA ASN A 559 2.38 0.63 -21.89
C ASN A 559 2.02 1.55 -20.73
N ARG A 560 2.86 2.51 -20.33
CA ARG A 560 2.59 3.35 -19.14
C ARG A 560 1.25 4.10 -19.23
N HIS A 561 0.84 4.50 -20.43
CA HIS A 561 -0.45 5.13 -20.67
C HIS A 561 -1.66 4.30 -20.16
N LYS A 562 -1.53 2.97 -20.02
CA LYS A 562 -2.58 2.12 -19.45
C LYS A 562 -2.79 2.38 -17.94
N MET A 563 -1.74 2.78 -17.22
CA MET A 563 -1.79 3.03 -15.78
C MET A 563 -2.60 4.28 -15.42
N THR A 564 -2.75 5.21 -16.37
CA THR A 564 -3.55 6.44 -16.19
C THR A 564 -5.05 6.15 -16.06
N VAL A 565 -5.50 4.97 -16.50
CA VAL A 565 -6.91 4.54 -16.47
C VAL A 565 -7.08 3.19 -15.75
N LEU A 566 -6.05 2.74 -15.04
CA LEU A 566 -6.13 1.50 -14.27
C LEU A 566 -7.08 1.69 -13.08
N THR A 567 -7.87 0.65 -12.80
CA THR A 567 -8.78 0.59 -11.66
C THR A 567 -8.09 0.95 -10.35
N PRO A 568 -8.71 1.77 -9.48
CA PRO A 568 -8.23 2.00 -8.12
C PRO A 568 -8.05 0.68 -7.37
N ALA A 569 -6.83 0.42 -6.92
CA ALA A 569 -6.47 -0.84 -6.29
C ALA A 569 -6.07 -0.68 -4.83
N TYR A 570 -6.42 -1.67 -4.01
CA TYR A 570 -5.93 -1.78 -2.63
C TYR A 570 -4.41 -1.63 -2.59
N HIS A 571 -3.91 -0.73 -1.75
CA HIS A 571 -2.48 -0.53 -1.59
C HIS A 571 -1.88 -1.61 -0.67
N ALA A 572 -0.92 -2.39 -1.20
CA ALA A 572 -0.22 -3.42 -0.43
C ALA A 572 1.31 -3.36 -0.64
N GLU A 573 1.77 -3.60 -1.87
CA GLU A 573 3.19 -3.58 -2.21
C GLU A 573 3.73 -2.16 -2.34
N SER A 574 4.88 -1.91 -1.70
CA SER A 574 5.58 -0.62 -1.76
C SER A 574 6.28 -0.35 -3.10
N TYR A 575 6.09 -1.20 -4.11
CA TYR A 575 6.52 -0.99 -5.49
C TYR A 575 5.36 -0.79 -6.49
N SER A 576 4.14 -0.52 -6.01
CA SER A 576 2.97 -0.28 -6.85
C SER A 576 3.22 0.73 -8.00
N PRO A 577 2.75 0.44 -9.22
CA PRO A 577 2.84 1.35 -10.36
C PRO A 577 1.69 2.35 -10.44
N ASP A 578 0.81 2.46 -9.43
CA ASP A 578 -0.34 3.38 -9.47
C ASP A 578 0.06 4.83 -9.78
N ASP A 579 -0.54 5.38 -10.84
CA ASP A 579 -0.23 6.74 -11.30
C ASP A 579 -1.05 7.83 -10.60
N ASN A 580 -2.13 7.47 -9.88
CA ASN A 580 -3.01 8.47 -9.28
C ASN A 580 -2.43 9.09 -8.00
N ARG A 581 -1.74 8.29 -7.18
CA ARG A 581 -1.24 8.71 -5.87
C ARG A 581 0.21 8.30 -5.64
N TYR A 582 0.54 7.03 -5.82
CA TYR A 582 1.77 6.46 -5.29
C TYR A 582 3.01 6.65 -6.20
N ASP A 583 2.84 6.56 -7.52
CA ASP A 583 3.93 6.52 -8.48
C ASP A 583 3.72 7.44 -9.68
N HIS A 584 3.73 8.75 -9.42
CA HIS A 584 3.58 9.77 -10.45
C HIS A 584 4.74 9.73 -11.45
N ARG A 585 4.43 9.51 -12.74
CA ARG A 585 5.41 9.35 -13.81
C ARG A 585 4.85 9.94 -15.12
N PRO A 586 5.72 10.34 -16.07
CA PRO A 586 5.29 10.57 -17.45
C PRO A 586 4.57 9.33 -18.00
N PHE A 587 3.62 9.53 -18.90
CA PHE A 587 2.99 8.44 -19.66
C PHE A 587 3.33 8.49 -21.16
N LEU A 588 3.95 9.59 -21.61
CA LEU A 588 4.56 9.74 -22.93
C LEU A 588 6.08 9.73 -22.77
N TYR A 589 6.69 8.59 -23.01
CA TYR A 589 8.15 8.41 -22.95
C TYR A 589 8.75 8.30 -24.34
N ASN A 590 10.02 8.68 -24.47
CA ASN A 590 10.85 8.11 -25.53
C ASN A 590 11.16 6.64 -25.17
N ALA A 591 10.39 5.72 -25.73
CA ALA A 591 10.50 4.28 -25.44
C ALA A 591 11.80 3.63 -25.96
N GLN A 592 12.61 4.35 -26.74
CA GLN A 592 13.93 3.87 -27.15
C GLN A 592 15.00 4.08 -26.08
N TRP A 593 14.76 4.94 -25.07
CA TRP A 593 15.70 5.22 -23.99
C TRP A 593 17.13 5.45 -24.48
N THR A 594 17.26 6.24 -25.56
CA THR A 594 18.45 6.27 -26.43
C THR A 594 19.75 6.51 -25.67
N TRP A 595 19.75 7.44 -24.73
CA TRP A 595 20.91 7.73 -23.89
C TRP A 595 21.21 6.60 -22.90
N GLN A 596 20.19 6.16 -22.17
CA GLN A 596 20.33 5.18 -21.10
C GLN A 596 20.78 3.81 -21.64
N PHE A 597 20.25 3.40 -22.79
CA PHE A 597 20.62 2.14 -23.44
C PHE A 597 22.03 2.21 -24.01
N ARG A 598 22.45 3.35 -24.58
CA ARG A 598 23.85 3.55 -25.00
C ARG A 598 24.82 3.45 -23.82
N ALA A 599 24.51 4.11 -22.71
CA ALA A 599 25.34 4.04 -21.51
C ALA A 599 25.44 2.60 -20.96
N MET A 600 24.37 1.82 -21.04
CA MET A 600 24.42 0.39 -20.71
C MET A 600 25.33 -0.40 -21.66
N ASP A 601 25.29 -0.11 -22.96
CA ASP A 601 26.13 -0.79 -23.95
C ASP A 601 27.62 -0.45 -23.79
N GLU A 602 27.94 0.81 -23.52
CA GLU A 602 29.31 1.24 -23.20
C GLU A 602 29.83 0.52 -21.94
N GLN A 603 29.02 0.44 -20.88
CA GLN A 603 29.41 -0.25 -19.66
C GLN A 603 29.50 -1.77 -19.85
N LEU A 604 28.60 -2.36 -20.64
CA LEU A 604 28.68 -3.77 -21.03
C LEU A 604 30.01 -4.06 -21.74
N GLN A 605 30.41 -3.18 -22.66
CA GLN A 605 31.69 -3.31 -23.37
C GLN A 605 32.87 -3.21 -22.40
N THR A 606 32.83 -2.30 -21.42
CA THR A 606 33.84 -2.23 -20.36
C THR A 606 33.91 -3.52 -19.57
N VAL A 607 32.78 -4.06 -19.12
CA VAL A 607 32.72 -5.32 -18.35
C VAL A 607 33.30 -6.50 -19.15
N ILE A 608 33.03 -6.56 -20.46
CA ILE A 608 33.57 -7.59 -21.34
C ILE A 608 35.08 -7.41 -21.55
N THR A 609 35.55 -6.17 -21.75
CA THR A 609 36.96 -5.87 -22.08
C THR A 609 37.88 -5.93 -20.85
N SER A 610 37.37 -5.63 -19.66
CA SER A 610 38.17 -5.54 -18.43
C SER A 610 38.67 -6.89 -17.90
N GLY A 611 38.23 -8.02 -18.47
CA GLY A 611 38.77 -9.33 -18.09
C GLY A 611 38.54 -9.75 -16.64
N ASP A 612 37.68 -9.07 -15.86
CA ASP A 612 37.18 -9.55 -14.55
C ASP A 612 36.27 -10.79 -14.68
N GLY A 613 36.39 -11.50 -15.81
CA GLY A 613 35.63 -12.65 -16.23
C GLY A 613 36.43 -13.94 -16.14
N HIS A 614 36.53 -14.49 -14.93
CA HIS A 614 36.12 -15.88 -14.76
C HIS A 614 34.59 -15.90 -14.66
N TRP A 615 33.93 -15.69 -15.79
CA TRP A 615 32.54 -16.10 -16.00
C TRP A 615 32.62 -17.47 -16.67
N GLU A 616 32.96 -18.51 -15.90
CA GLU A 616 32.99 -19.87 -16.46
C GLU A 616 31.59 -20.25 -16.94
N GLU A 617 31.47 -20.49 -18.25
CA GLU A 617 30.34 -21.21 -18.82
C GLU A 617 30.33 -22.63 -18.24
N HIS A 618 29.49 -22.87 -17.23
CA HIS A 618 29.10 -24.24 -16.91
C HIS A 618 28.20 -24.77 -18.02
N THR A 619 28.85 -25.31 -19.05
CA THR A 619 28.22 -26.14 -20.06
C THR A 619 27.61 -27.38 -19.40
N ASN A 620 26.31 -27.51 -19.64
CA ASN A 620 25.41 -28.63 -19.44
C ASN A 620 26.12 -30.01 -19.32
N LYS A 621 26.13 -30.60 -18.11
CA LYS A 621 26.40 -32.04 -17.92
C LYS A 621 25.24 -32.71 -17.19
N GLY A 622 24.45 -33.44 -17.96
CA GLY A 622 23.94 -34.77 -17.63
C GLY A 622 23.14 -34.93 -16.34
N LEU A 623 21.81 -34.91 -16.50
CA LEU A 623 20.89 -35.67 -15.67
C LEU A 623 21.30 -37.15 -15.60
N THR A 624 21.82 -37.61 -14.47
CA THR A 624 21.61 -38.99 -13.98
C THR A 624 21.88 -39.08 -12.48
N GLY A 625 20.91 -39.62 -11.73
CA GLY A 625 21.21 -40.50 -10.59
C GLY A 625 20.96 -39.98 -9.18
N HIS A 626 19.83 -40.39 -8.61
CA HIS A 626 19.52 -40.40 -7.17
C HIS A 626 20.66 -40.92 -6.26
N LYS A 627 20.75 -40.35 -5.05
CA LYS A 627 20.56 -41.03 -3.74
C LYS A 627 20.74 -40.02 -2.58
N GLY A 628 19.75 -39.92 -1.68
CA GLY A 628 20.02 -39.52 -0.27
C GLY A 628 20.54 -40.74 0.53
N PRO A 629 20.57 -40.72 1.87
CA PRO A 629 20.35 -39.64 2.84
C PRO A 629 21.42 -39.61 3.98
N SER A 630 21.14 -38.88 5.07
CA SER A 630 21.46 -39.18 6.49
C SER A 630 22.50 -38.34 7.28
N SER A 631 21.96 -37.86 8.40
CA SER A 631 22.51 -37.46 9.72
C SER A 631 23.87 -38.01 10.18
N VAL A 632 24.58 -37.26 11.05
CA VAL A 632 24.87 -37.59 12.47
C VAL A 632 25.96 -36.66 13.09
N SER A 633 25.62 -36.18 14.31
CA SER A 633 26.35 -35.69 15.50
C SER A 633 27.88 -35.49 15.62
N GLY A 634 28.23 -34.54 16.53
CA GLY A 634 29.35 -34.60 17.49
C GLY A 634 30.70 -34.08 16.96
N SER A 635 31.57 -33.37 17.67
CA SER A 635 31.77 -33.21 19.11
C SER A 635 32.74 -32.04 19.41
N ARG A 636 32.72 -31.62 20.67
CA ARG A 636 33.57 -30.64 21.39
C ARG A 636 35.08 -30.68 21.08
N GLY A 637 35.69 -29.50 21.14
CA GLY A 637 37.12 -29.31 21.42
C GLY A 637 37.39 -27.88 21.92
N SER A 638 37.61 -27.74 23.24
CA SER A 638 38.06 -26.50 23.89
C SER A 638 39.58 -26.37 23.81
N VAL A 639 40.13 -25.18 23.52
CA VAL A 639 41.41 -24.72 24.11
C VAL A 639 41.39 -23.19 24.25
N THR A 640 41.98 -22.79 25.36
CA THR A 640 42.19 -21.53 26.07
C THR A 640 42.96 -20.41 25.36
N GLY A 641 42.69 -19.16 25.78
CA GLY A 641 43.71 -18.28 26.36
C GLY A 641 44.21 -17.09 25.53
N GLY A 642 44.04 -15.87 26.07
CA GLY A 642 44.97 -14.74 25.83
C GLY A 642 44.35 -13.40 25.43
N THR A 643 44.12 -12.52 26.41
CA THR A 643 44.20 -11.05 26.25
C THR A 643 45.68 -10.62 26.32
N PRO A 644 46.16 -9.56 25.61
CA PRO A 644 46.02 -8.20 26.15
C PRO A 644 45.92 -7.03 25.13
N SER A 645 45.78 -5.86 25.76
CA SER A 645 45.59 -4.45 25.36
C SER A 645 46.48 -3.77 24.32
N SER A 646 45.85 -2.82 23.60
CA SER A 646 46.17 -1.41 23.28
C SER A 646 47.56 -0.91 22.79
N SER A 647 47.45 0.09 21.89
CA SER A 647 48.43 1.14 21.47
C SER A 647 49.53 0.65 20.52
N THR A 648 49.91 1.32 19.42
CA THR A 648 50.20 2.73 19.12
C THR A 648 50.22 2.83 17.57
N VAL A 649 49.82 3.93 16.92
CA VAL A 649 50.74 4.87 16.24
C VAL A 649 50.02 6.21 16.03
N SER A 650 50.69 7.25 16.49
CA SER A 650 50.33 8.66 16.45
C SER A 650 50.90 9.39 15.22
N LYS A 651 50.14 10.39 14.75
CA LYS A 651 50.57 11.74 14.28
C LYS A 651 51.49 11.83 13.04
N ILE A 652 51.03 12.60 12.04
CA ILE A 652 51.55 13.94 11.70
C ILE A 652 50.42 14.74 11.01
N LEU A 653 50.10 15.90 11.59
CA LEU A 653 49.31 17.00 11.02
C LEU A 653 50.29 17.99 10.37
N LYS A 654 49.89 18.67 9.29
CA LYS A 654 50.28 20.08 9.01
C LYS A 654 49.36 20.76 7.99
N ASP A 655 48.59 21.71 8.53
CA ASP A 655 48.22 23.06 8.07
C ASP A 655 47.34 23.30 6.80
N PRO A 656 46.20 24.02 6.92
CA PRO A 656 45.35 24.45 5.82
C PRO A 656 45.49 25.96 5.55
N HIS A 657 46.30 26.36 4.57
CA HIS A 657 46.18 27.68 3.93
C HIS A 657 46.76 27.65 2.52
N LYS A 658 45.88 27.69 1.52
CA LYS A 658 46.09 28.39 0.24
C LYS A 658 44.76 28.43 -0.51
N GLY A 659 44.27 29.65 -0.70
CA GLY A 659 43.04 29.94 -1.41
C GLY A 659 43.10 29.54 -2.88
N VAL A 660 41.95 29.15 -3.41
CA VAL A 660 41.69 29.12 -4.84
C VAL A 660 40.63 30.17 -5.13
N VAL A 661 41.04 31.12 -5.97
CA VAL A 661 40.31 32.26 -6.49
C VAL A 661 39.14 31.77 -7.36
N VAL A 662 37.92 32.23 -7.08
CA VAL A 662 36.76 32.11 -7.96
C VAL A 662 36.81 33.28 -8.96
N PRO A 663 36.80 33.07 -10.29
CA PRO A 663 36.71 34.18 -11.23
C PRO A 663 35.29 34.76 -11.24
N ALA A 664 35.25 36.08 -11.30
CA ALA A 664 34.06 36.91 -11.28
C ALA A 664 33.14 36.71 -12.49
N GLU A 665 31.87 36.94 -12.19
CA GLU A 665 30.70 37.29 -13.01
C GLU A 665 31.00 37.77 -14.43
N THR A 666 30.33 37.14 -15.39
CA THR A 666 30.01 37.73 -16.71
C THR A 666 28.55 38.17 -16.70
N PRO A 667 28.22 39.39 -17.17
CA PRO A 667 26.88 39.96 -17.05
C PRO A 667 25.91 39.32 -18.06
N VAL A 668 24.73 38.94 -17.59
CA VAL A 668 23.61 38.50 -18.44
C VAL A 668 22.95 39.73 -19.05
N ASN A 669 22.74 39.65 -20.35
CA ASN A 669 22.28 40.71 -21.23
C ASN A 669 20.76 40.93 -21.05
N ASP A 670 20.37 42.13 -20.61
CA ASP A 670 18.98 42.62 -20.58
C ASP A 670 18.49 42.88 -22.01
N SER A 671 17.87 41.88 -22.65
CA SER A 671 17.05 42.09 -23.87
C SER A 671 16.10 40.95 -24.22
N ALA A 672 15.78 40.04 -23.29
CA ALA A 672 14.88 38.90 -23.56
C ALA A 672 13.66 38.85 -22.61
N MET A 673 13.29 39.99 -22.02
CA MET A 673 12.15 40.15 -21.09
C MET A 673 11.13 41.20 -21.59
N GLU A 674 11.01 41.37 -22.91
CA GLU A 674 9.97 42.23 -23.53
C GLU A 674 9.15 41.54 -24.65
N GLU A 675 9.42 40.26 -24.98
CA GLU A 675 8.67 39.54 -26.02
C GLU A 675 7.78 38.39 -25.52
N LEU A 676 7.62 38.23 -24.20
CA LEU A 676 6.76 37.18 -23.62
C LEU A 676 5.45 37.68 -22.99
N GLU A 677 5.14 38.97 -23.08
CA GLU A 677 3.87 39.55 -22.58
C GLU A 677 2.78 39.75 -23.66
N ALA A 678 2.99 39.27 -24.89
CA ALA A 678 2.07 39.53 -26.01
C ALA A 678 1.19 38.33 -26.48
N GLN A 679 1.17 37.18 -25.80
CA GLN A 679 0.43 35.99 -26.28
C GLN A 679 -0.57 35.34 -25.31
N THR A 680 -1.16 36.10 -24.38
CA THR A 680 -2.30 35.63 -23.57
C THR A 680 -3.49 36.59 -23.66
N ARG A 681 -4.16 36.59 -24.83
CA ARG A 681 -5.53 37.13 -24.96
C ARG A 681 -6.36 36.28 -25.91
N TRP A 682 -7.14 35.33 -25.37
CA TRP A 682 -8.34 34.81 -26.05
C TRP A 682 -9.46 34.51 -25.05
N HIS A 683 -10.46 35.41 -25.09
CA HIS A 683 -11.90 35.29 -24.85
C HIS A 683 -12.50 34.35 -23.78
N HIS A 684 -13.05 34.99 -22.74
CA HIS A 684 -14.24 34.54 -22.00
C HIS A 684 -15.52 34.81 -22.80
N PRO A 685 -16.51 33.90 -22.81
CA PRO A 685 -17.91 34.25 -22.99
C PRO A 685 -18.62 34.31 -21.63
N SER A 686 -19.10 35.50 -21.31
CA SER A 686 -20.12 35.79 -20.31
C SER A 686 -21.47 35.19 -20.71
N SER A 687 -22.16 34.49 -19.80
CA SER A 687 -23.62 34.58 -19.66
C SER A 687 -24.13 33.74 -18.47
N TYR A 688 -25.18 34.27 -17.83
CA TYR A 688 -26.03 33.68 -16.80
C TYR A 688 -25.58 33.75 -15.32
N ASN A 689 -25.65 34.97 -14.78
CA ASN A 689 -26.23 35.21 -13.45
C ASN A 689 -27.73 35.48 -13.64
N ASN A 690 -28.60 34.71 -12.99
CA ASN A 690 -29.87 35.15 -12.37
C ASN A 690 -30.68 33.95 -11.84
N LEU A 691 -31.35 34.17 -10.70
CA LEU A 691 -32.41 33.37 -10.03
C LEU A 691 -31.88 32.27 -9.07
N VAL A 692 -32.24 32.14 -7.78
CA VAL A 692 -33.20 32.79 -6.87
C VAL A 692 -32.72 32.52 -5.43
N LEU A 693 -32.71 33.56 -4.59
CA LEU A 693 -32.77 33.49 -3.12
C LEU A 693 -34.22 33.82 -2.73
N SER A 694 -34.96 32.87 -2.15
CA SER A 694 -35.95 33.12 -1.09
C SER A 694 -36.61 31.81 -0.65
N ALA A 695 -36.44 31.43 0.61
CA ALA A 695 -37.48 30.87 1.46
C ALA A 695 -36.89 30.65 2.86
N ALA A 696 -37.11 31.64 3.72
CA ALA A 696 -37.14 31.48 5.16
C ALA A 696 -38.56 31.87 5.59
N GLU A 697 -39.31 30.90 6.09
CA GLU A 697 -40.36 31.00 7.11
C GLU A 697 -40.22 29.78 8.02
#